data_AF-A0A961FST5-F1
#
_entry.id   AF-A0A961FST5-F1
#
_cell.length_a   1.000
_cell.length_b   1.000
_cell.length_c   1.000
_cell.angle_alpha   90.00
_cell.angle_beta   90.00
_cell.angle_gamma   90.00
#
_symmetry.space_group_name_H-M   'P 1'
#
loop_
_entity.id
_entity.type
_entity.pdbx_description
1 polymer ?
#
loop_
_entity_poly.entity_id
_entity_poly.type
_entity_poly.pdbx_seq_one_letter_code
_entity_poly.pdbx_strand_id
1 'polypeptide(L)'
;MRSPARARCCRRVLAALLLAILAPLLSLASGEIGAIPEHPEFYRDVQPILAEYCAGCHGGVKKKGGLSLVTRAHAFAETDSGMPAIVPGDAKWSELVARLSLGENDDDRMPPEEALPSEAIAILTRWVEEGAVWPEHWSLAMPHRPELPPVKNESWGRNEIDRFVLARLEKEGVAPSPEAGPETLIRRLSLDLVGLQPDLERVGRFAREWKAAESSPEIRDTLWRELVDEMLASPHFGERWGRHWLDEARYADSSGYEKDSTRADAWRFRDWVIGAINDDLPFDQFTIEQLAGDLLPNADEEDRIATKFHLMNQFNLEGGVDAEEDRVKRNIDRVAAVVAAWLGTSIGCVQCHNHPYDPIEHEEFYRLYAFFDNADWDAIIAGDKPEDCADRIAKRQKEWEPVAKMLEEQVTNKNLATQLQAALTKLRNYDNANGFTRVMAERTENRRSTYVFDRGNFQTPRIEAGPVHPDTPAVWPALNPRGDKAESADRLDLANWMVRDDQPLVPRVAVNKIWMHLFGAPLAGTPQDVGMRGDPPSHPELLDWLAWRFSRELGWSRKAIVREIVSSATYRQTSTHRPELEERDPDNRLLARQNRFRVEGEIVRDLSLQAAGLLSRKVGGPSVYPPVPQDVAAESYANNFKWNTSKGEDRYRRGLY
;
A
#
# COMPACT_ATOMS: atom_id res chain seq x y z
N MET A 1 -25.08 63.93 -12.51
CA MET A 1 -26.29 63.57 -11.75
C MET A 1 -26.92 62.30 -12.34
N ARG A 2 -26.64 61.13 -11.76
CA ARG A 2 -27.42 59.89 -11.97
C ARG A 2 -27.51 59.14 -10.63
N SER A 3 -28.70 58.66 -10.35
CA SER A 3 -29.30 58.32 -9.04
C SER A 3 -28.73 57.06 -8.35
N PRO A 4 -28.69 56.99 -7.00
CA PRO A 4 -28.16 55.88 -6.21
C PRO A 4 -29.23 54.80 -5.94
N ALA A 5 -29.89 54.27 -6.98
CA ALA A 5 -30.97 53.29 -6.82
C ALA A 5 -30.63 51.87 -7.32
N ARG A 6 -29.49 51.65 -7.99
CA ARG A 6 -29.11 50.31 -8.52
C ARG A 6 -28.09 49.52 -7.67
N ALA A 7 -27.50 50.13 -6.64
CA ALA A 7 -26.48 49.47 -5.81
C ALA A 7 -27.05 48.68 -4.60
N ARG A 8 -28.35 48.79 -4.31
CA ARG A 8 -28.98 48.12 -3.14
C ARG A 8 -29.68 46.79 -3.47
N CYS A 9 -29.96 46.50 -4.74
CA CYS A 9 -30.59 45.23 -5.15
C CYS A 9 -29.56 44.10 -5.33
N CYS A 10 -28.38 44.37 -5.92
CA CYS A 10 -27.35 43.34 -6.11
C CYS A 10 -26.67 42.87 -4.82
N ARG A 11 -26.63 43.68 -3.75
CA ARG A 11 -26.04 43.27 -2.46
C ARG A 11 -26.92 42.33 -1.64
N ARG A 12 -28.24 42.34 -1.83
CA ARG A 12 -29.15 41.41 -1.13
C ARG A 12 -29.30 40.07 -1.86
N VAL A 13 -29.13 40.04 -3.17
CA VAL A 13 -29.15 38.79 -3.96
C VAL A 13 -27.81 38.03 -3.84
N LEU A 14 -26.67 38.72 -3.78
CA LEU A 14 -25.38 38.05 -3.51
C LEU A 14 -25.27 37.50 -2.08
N ALA A 15 -25.83 38.19 -1.07
CA ALA A 15 -25.80 37.70 0.31
C ALA A 15 -26.71 36.46 0.52
N ALA A 16 -27.84 36.38 -0.19
CA ALA A 16 -28.73 35.21 -0.13
C ALA A 16 -28.21 34.00 -0.92
N LEU A 17 -27.45 34.21 -2.00
CA LEU A 17 -26.80 33.13 -2.77
C LEU A 17 -25.51 32.62 -2.11
N LEU A 18 -24.78 33.47 -1.38
CA LEU A 18 -23.64 33.02 -0.55
C LEU A 18 -24.08 32.22 0.68
N LEU A 19 -25.23 32.54 1.29
CA LEU A 19 -25.77 31.74 2.41
C LEU A 19 -26.44 30.41 1.99
N ALA A 20 -26.87 30.27 0.74
CA ALA A 20 -27.46 29.02 0.23
C ALA A 20 -26.44 28.03 -0.34
N ILE A 21 -25.22 28.48 -0.68
CA ILE A 21 -24.15 27.64 -1.24
C ILE A 21 -23.13 27.22 -0.15
N LEU A 22 -23.07 27.93 0.98
CA LEU A 22 -22.22 27.59 2.13
C LEU A 22 -22.91 26.73 3.20
N ALA A 23 -24.19 26.40 3.05
CA ALA A 23 -24.96 25.66 4.06
C ALA A 23 -24.96 24.12 3.97
N PRO A 24 -24.57 23.44 2.86
CA PRO A 24 -24.37 21.98 2.88
C PRO A 24 -22.89 21.54 2.93
N LEU A 25 -21.93 22.47 3.06
CA LEU A 25 -20.48 22.15 3.10
C LEU A 25 -19.88 22.15 4.53
N LEU A 26 -20.74 22.25 5.55
CA LEU A 26 -20.40 22.13 6.97
C LEU A 26 -21.12 20.95 7.64
N SER A 27 -21.41 19.91 6.86
CA SER A 27 -21.72 18.57 7.38
C SER A 27 -20.58 17.63 6.97
N LEU A 28 -19.34 18.02 7.29
CA LEU A 28 -18.31 17.04 7.60
C LEU A 28 -18.86 16.22 8.76
N ALA A 29 -18.78 14.90 8.65
CA ALA A 29 -19.27 13.96 9.64
C ALA A 29 -18.76 14.32 11.04
N SER A 30 -19.57 15.04 11.80
CA SER A 30 -19.58 14.93 13.25
C SER A 30 -20.02 13.49 13.48
N GLY A 31 -19.09 12.60 13.82
CA GLY A 31 -19.45 11.28 14.30
C GLY A 31 -20.38 11.48 15.49
N GLU A 32 -21.68 11.22 15.32
CA GLU A 32 -22.57 11.13 16.46
C GLU A 32 -22.04 9.99 17.32
N ILE A 33 -21.49 10.35 18.49
CA ILE A 33 -21.17 9.37 19.53
C ILE A 33 -22.52 8.75 19.91
N GLY A 34 -22.73 7.50 19.49
CA GLY A 34 -23.96 6.77 19.73
C GLY A 34 -24.28 6.60 21.22
N ALA A 35 -25.40 5.94 21.52
CA ALA A 35 -25.79 5.64 22.90
C ALA A 35 -24.64 4.98 23.68
N ILE A 36 -24.43 5.42 24.94
CA ILE A 36 -23.35 4.94 25.80
C ILE A 36 -23.46 3.40 25.95
N PRO A 37 -22.50 2.62 25.43
CA PRO A 37 -22.56 1.16 25.50
C PRO A 37 -22.47 0.68 26.96
N GLU A 38 -23.18 -0.39 27.28
CA GLU A 38 -23.14 -1.01 28.63
C GLU A 38 -21.72 -1.44 28.99
N HIS A 39 -20.98 -2.01 28.03
CA HIS A 39 -19.58 -2.39 28.15
C HIS A 39 -18.78 -1.77 26.99
N PRO A 40 -18.04 -0.67 27.22
CA PRO A 40 -17.23 -0.04 26.18
C PRO A 40 -16.09 -0.94 25.70
N GLU A 41 -16.00 -1.16 24.39
CA GLU A 41 -14.92 -1.89 23.76
C GLU A 41 -13.82 -0.92 23.31
N PHE A 42 -12.56 -1.23 23.62
CA PHE A 42 -11.45 -0.30 23.42
C PHE A 42 -11.36 0.24 21.98
N TYR A 43 -11.31 -0.63 20.97
CA TYR A 43 -11.13 -0.20 19.58
C TYR A 43 -12.39 0.43 18.96
N ARG A 44 -13.59 0.05 19.41
CA ARG A 44 -14.85 0.58 18.88
C ARG A 44 -15.20 1.93 19.51
N ASP A 45 -15.09 2.03 20.83
CA ASP A 45 -15.69 3.13 21.60
C ASP A 45 -14.64 4.08 22.20
N VAL A 46 -13.49 3.56 22.67
CA VAL A 46 -12.50 4.34 23.45
C VAL A 46 -11.44 4.97 22.55
N GLN A 47 -10.82 4.19 21.68
CA GLN A 47 -9.70 4.61 20.85
C GLN A 47 -10.06 5.80 19.94
N PRO A 48 -11.25 5.85 19.29
CA PRO A 48 -11.62 7.03 18.49
C PRO A 48 -11.63 8.32 19.33
N ILE A 49 -12.10 8.26 20.58
CA ILE A 49 -12.11 9.39 21.51
C ILE A 49 -10.68 9.82 21.86
N LEU A 50 -9.81 8.87 22.22
CA LEU A 50 -8.41 9.17 22.55
C LEU A 50 -7.66 9.74 21.34
N ALA A 51 -7.91 9.20 20.15
CA ALA A 51 -7.27 9.61 18.91
C ALA A 51 -7.70 11.03 18.49
N GLU A 52 -8.97 11.37 18.62
CA GLU A 52 -9.54 12.66 18.22
C GLU A 52 -9.19 13.76 19.23
N TYR A 53 -9.47 13.53 20.52
CA TYR A 53 -9.41 14.59 21.52
C TYR A 53 -8.09 14.66 22.30
N CYS A 54 -7.29 13.58 22.34
CA CYS A 54 -6.13 13.49 23.25
C CYS A 54 -4.78 13.39 22.52
N ALA A 55 -4.70 12.65 21.42
CA ALA A 55 -3.43 12.30 20.76
C ALA A 55 -2.64 13.52 20.24
N GLY A 56 -3.29 14.66 19.99
CA GLY A 56 -2.59 15.89 19.57
C GLY A 56 -1.62 16.45 20.62
N CYS A 57 -1.87 16.19 21.91
CA CYS A 57 -1.02 16.62 23.03
C CYS A 57 -0.36 15.47 23.80
N HIS A 58 -0.99 14.30 23.80
CA HIS A 58 -0.59 13.08 24.52
C HIS A 58 -0.38 11.90 23.57
N GLY A 59 0.15 12.14 22.37
CA GLY A 59 0.44 11.14 21.34
C GLY A 59 1.89 10.67 21.34
N GLY A 60 2.38 10.23 20.19
CA GLY A 60 3.78 9.80 20.03
C GLY A 60 4.75 10.98 19.85
N VAL A 61 4.29 12.06 19.20
CA VAL A 61 5.10 13.27 18.92
C VAL A 61 5.20 14.20 20.13
N LYS A 62 4.13 14.32 20.91
CA LYS A 62 4.05 15.16 22.11
C LYS A 62 3.59 14.32 23.29
N LYS A 63 4.28 14.45 24.42
CA LYS A 63 3.96 13.77 25.68
C LYS A 63 3.81 14.80 26.79
N LYS A 64 2.79 15.68 26.70
CA LYS A 64 2.55 16.72 27.72
C LYS A 64 2.31 16.05 29.09
N GLY A 65 2.99 16.56 30.12
CA GLY A 65 2.94 15.98 31.46
C GLY A 65 3.49 14.55 31.54
N GLY A 66 4.36 14.15 30.61
CA GLY A 66 4.92 12.80 30.56
C GLY A 66 3.96 11.72 30.04
N LEU A 67 2.70 12.06 29.72
CA LEU A 67 1.68 11.11 29.27
C LEU A 67 1.72 10.87 27.76
N SER A 68 1.71 9.59 27.35
CA SER A 68 1.44 9.15 25.98
C SER A 68 0.37 8.07 25.96
N LEU A 69 -0.65 8.24 25.11
CA LEU A 69 -1.78 7.34 24.93
C LEU A 69 -1.64 6.44 23.69
N VAL A 70 -0.42 6.34 23.14
CA VAL A 70 -0.13 5.53 21.94
C VAL A 70 0.02 4.05 22.26
N THR A 71 0.63 3.70 23.41
CA THR A 71 0.73 2.31 23.87
C THR A 71 0.05 2.13 25.20
N ARG A 72 -0.44 0.90 25.41
CA ARG A 72 -0.86 0.41 26.73
C ARG A 72 0.20 0.68 27.82
N ALA A 73 1.47 0.40 27.51
CA ALA A 73 2.56 0.54 28.46
C ALA A 73 2.76 2.00 28.90
N HIS A 74 2.75 2.95 27.96
CA HIS A 74 2.89 4.37 28.28
C HIS A 74 1.63 4.95 28.92
N ALA A 75 0.43 4.51 28.52
CA ALA A 75 -0.83 5.00 29.06
C ALA A 75 -1.02 4.65 30.55
N PHE A 76 -0.41 3.55 31.00
CA PHE A 76 -0.43 3.09 32.39
C PHE A 76 0.85 3.42 33.19
N ALA A 77 1.82 4.08 32.57
CA ALA A 77 3.05 4.50 33.25
C ALA A 77 2.80 5.73 34.15
N GLU A 78 3.72 5.95 35.10
CA GLU A 78 3.75 7.19 35.87
C GLU A 78 3.96 8.39 34.96
N THR A 79 3.20 9.46 35.21
CA THR A 79 3.31 10.74 34.52
C THR A 79 4.25 11.69 35.29
N ASP A 80 4.50 12.89 34.76
CA ASP A 80 5.34 13.90 35.46
C ASP A 80 4.78 14.29 36.85
N SER A 81 3.50 14.01 37.10
CA SER A 81 2.87 14.19 38.42
C SER A 81 3.29 13.16 39.47
N GLY A 82 3.99 12.10 39.07
CA GLY A 82 4.30 10.94 39.91
C GLY A 82 3.15 9.94 40.07
N MET A 83 2.01 10.18 39.38
CA MET A 83 0.84 9.29 39.38
C MET A 83 0.57 8.78 37.97
N PRO A 84 0.02 7.56 37.81
CA PRO A 84 -0.44 7.07 36.51
C PRO A 84 -1.68 7.83 36.03
N ALA A 85 -1.78 8.06 34.73
CA ALA A 85 -2.97 8.71 34.15
C ALA A 85 -4.22 7.82 34.26
N ILE A 86 -4.04 6.50 34.14
CA ILE A 86 -5.13 5.52 34.19
C ILE A 86 -4.77 4.44 35.22
N VAL A 87 -5.66 4.24 36.18
CA VAL A 87 -5.63 3.16 37.17
C VAL A 87 -6.75 2.17 36.82
N PRO A 88 -6.41 1.01 36.24
CA PRO A 88 -7.40 -0.02 35.89
C PRO A 88 -8.32 -0.38 37.06
N GLY A 89 -9.63 -0.23 36.88
CA GLY A 89 -10.66 -0.56 37.86
C GLY A 89 -10.96 0.56 38.86
N ASP A 90 -10.27 1.70 38.77
CA ASP A 90 -10.43 2.81 39.71
C ASP A 90 -10.44 4.17 38.99
N ALA A 91 -11.60 4.52 38.45
CA ALA A 91 -11.79 5.81 37.79
C ALA A 91 -11.60 7.00 38.73
N LYS A 92 -11.85 6.83 40.04
CA LYS A 92 -11.67 7.90 41.04
C LYS A 92 -10.20 8.25 41.23
N TRP A 93 -9.32 7.26 41.17
CA TRP A 93 -7.87 7.45 41.28
C TRP A 93 -7.15 7.62 39.93
N SER A 94 -7.91 7.63 38.83
CA SER A 94 -7.37 7.89 37.49
C SER A 94 -7.39 9.38 37.18
N GLU A 95 -6.21 9.99 37.09
CA GLU A 95 -6.03 11.41 36.72
C GLU A 95 -6.71 11.75 35.39
N LEU A 96 -6.75 10.80 34.44
CA LEU A 96 -7.49 10.96 33.18
C LEU A 96 -8.95 11.34 33.44
N VAL A 97 -9.66 10.56 34.26
CA VAL A 97 -11.10 10.79 34.54
C VAL A 97 -11.29 12.04 35.40
N ALA A 98 -10.41 12.25 36.38
CA ALA A 98 -10.47 13.44 37.24
C ALA A 98 -10.39 14.73 36.42
N ARG A 99 -9.42 14.83 35.50
CA ARG A 99 -9.20 16.02 34.65
C ARG A 99 -10.30 16.26 33.62
N LEU A 100 -10.92 15.20 33.11
CA LEU A 100 -12.08 15.29 32.21
C LEU A 100 -13.32 15.87 32.90
N SER A 101 -13.40 15.75 34.23
CA SER A 101 -14.56 16.16 35.03
C SER A 101 -14.43 17.57 35.64
N LEU A 102 -13.32 18.28 35.37
CA LEU A 102 -13.06 19.62 35.91
C LEU A 102 -13.89 20.71 35.18
N GLY A 103 -14.14 21.81 35.89
CA GLY A 103 -14.94 22.93 35.37
C GLY A 103 -14.19 23.78 34.34
N GLU A 104 -14.94 24.56 33.54
CA GLU A 104 -14.39 25.37 32.43
C GLU A 104 -13.25 26.34 32.80
N ASN A 105 -13.19 26.77 34.05
CA ASN A 105 -12.18 27.72 34.52
C ASN A 105 -11.01 27.05 35.26
N ASP A 106 -10.93 25.72 35.23
CA ASP A 106 -9.84 24.98 35.85
C ASP A 106 -8.70 24.77 34.86
N ASP A 107 -7.50 25.23 35.21
CA ASP A 107 -6.31 25.16 34.35
C ASP A 107 -5.84 23.71 34.12
N ASP A 108 -6.24 22.76 34.98
CA ASP A 108 -5.91 21.34 34.86
C ASP A 108 -6.94 20.56 34.03
N ARG A 109 -8.05 21.19 33.63
CA ARG A 109 -9.07 20.56 32.79
C ARG A 109 -8.49 20.14 31.45
N MET A 110 -8.82 18.91 31.06
CA MET A 110 -8.45 18.38 29.75
C MET A 110 -9.70 18.03 28.95
N PRO A 111 -9.71 18.28 27.63
CA PRO A 111 -8.85 19.17 26.87
C PRO A 111 -8.99 20.63 27.32
N PRO A 112 -7.94 21.46 27.13
CA PRO A 112 -7.92 22.82 27.66
C PRO A 112 -8.86 23.78 26.93
N GLU A 113 -9.07 23.58 25.63
CA GLU A 113 -9.87 24.49 24.80
C GLU A 113 -11.37 24.15 24.88
N GLU A 114 -11.75 22.97 24.40
CA GLU A 114 -13.14 22.50 24.38
C GLU A 114 -13.31 21.26 25.26
N ALA A 115 -14.39 21.24 26.05
CA ALA A 115 -14.74 20.07 26.85
C ALA A 115 -15.14 18.90 25.95
N LEU A 116 -14.85 17.67 26.40
CA LEU A 116 -15.40 16.49 25.73
C LEU A 116 -16.93 16.47 25.82
N PRO A 117 -17.60 15.89 24.81
CA PRO A 117 -18.99 15.49 24.94
C PRO A 117 -19.20 14.63 26.19
N SER A 118 -20.32 14.81 26.89
CA SER A 118 -20.65 14.05 28.11
C SER A 118 -20.64 12.54 27.90
N GLU A 119 -21.05 12.10 26.72
CA GLU A 119 -21.08 10.71 26.29
C GLU A 119 -19.66 10.14 26.21
N ALA A 120 -18.70 10.91 25.68
CA ALA A 120 -17.31 10.51 25.59
C ALA A 120 -16.68 10.36 26.98
N ILE A 121 -16.95 11.30 27.89
CA ILE A 121 -16.49 11.22 29.28
C ILE A 121 -17.08 9.98 29.96
N ALA A 122 -18.36 9.69 29.75
CA ALA A 122 -19.01 8.52 30.32
C ALA A 122 -18.43 7.19 29.79
N ILE A 123 -18.14 7.12 28.49
CA ILE A 123 -17.48 5.97 27.85
C ILE A 123 -16.09 5.74 28.47
N LEU A 124 -15.25 6.78 28.53
CA LEU A 124 -13.91 6.69 29.10
C LEU A 124 -13.94 6.31 30.58
N THR A 125 -14.83 6.92 31.36
CA THR A 125 -15.00 6.63 32.79
C THR A 125 -15.36 5.17 33.00
N ARG A 126 -16.39 4.68 32.30
CA ARG A 126 -16.83 3.29 32.43
C ARG A 126 -15.77 2.29 31.99
N TRP A 127 -15.08 2.56 30.88
CA TRP A 127 -13.97 1.73 30.44
C TRP A 127 -12.87 1.60 31.50
N VAL A 128 -12.53 2.70 32.19
CA VAL A 128 -11.57 2.67 33.30
C VAL A 128 -12.10 1.85 34.48
N GLU A 129 -13.36 2.05 34.88
CA GLU A 129 -14.02 1.28 35.95
C GLU A 129 -14.05 -0.23 35.66
N GLU A 130 -14.21 -0.63 34.39
CA GLU A 130 -14.19 -2.03 33.94
C GLU A 130 -12.78 -2.62 33.80
N GLY A 131 -11.75 -1.91 34.28
CA GLY A 131 -10.38 -2.41 34.28
C GLY A 131 -9.53 -1.90 33.12
N ALA A 132 -9.98 -0.90 32.37
CA ALA A 132 -9.25 -0.28 31.26
C ALA A 132 -8.67 -1.33 30.29
N VAL A 133 -9.50 -2.32 29.91
CA VAL A 133 -9.06 -3.43 29.07
C VAL A 133 -8.53 -2.87 27.74
N TRP A 134 -7.25 -3.13 27.47
CA TRP A 134 -6.55 -2.67 26.27
C TRP A 134 -6.02 -3.90 25.54
N PRO A 135 -6.80 -4.47 24.61
CA PRO A 135 -6.40 -5.66 23.87
C PRO A 135 -5.24 -5.37 22.91
N GLU A 136 -4.57 -6.43 22.45
CA GLU A 136 -3.62 -6.32 21.34
C GLU A 136 -4.37 -5.97 20.05
N HIS A 137 -3.77 -5.13 19.20
CA HIS A 137 -4.39 -4.71 17.96
C HIS A 137 -4.48 -5.88 16.98
N TRP A 138 -5.59 -6.00 16.26
CA TRP A 138 -5.84 -7.13 15.35
C TRP A 138 -4.72 -7.33 14.32
N SER A 139 -4.08 -6.23 13.88
CA SER A 139 -3.01 -6.28 12.89
C SER A 139 -1.66 -6.74 13.47
N LEU A 140 -1.50 -6.69 14.79
CA LEU A 140 -0.31 -7.16 15.51
C LEU A 140 -0.48 -8.60 16.02
N ALA A 141 -1.73 -9.01 16.29
CA ALA A 141 -2.04 -10.37 16.67
C ALA A 141 -1.77 -11.34 15.51
N MET A 142 -1.25 -12.54 15.80
CA MET A 142 -1.01 -13.56 14.78
C MET A 142 -2.31 -14.00 14.08
N PRO A 143 -2.34 -14.10 12.74
CA PRO A 143 -3.47 -14.72 12.05
C PRO A 143 -3.56 -16.18 12.50
N HIS A 144 -4.76 -16.60 12.87
CA HIS A 144 -5.06 -17.99 13.18
C HIS A 144 -6.01 -18.55 12.12
N ARG A 145 -6.20 -19.88 12.12
CA ARG A 145 -7.25 -20.51 11.33
C ARG A 145 -8.54 -20.56 12.16
N PRO A 146 -9.48 -19.62 12.00
CA PRO A 146 -10.73 -19.66 12.76
C PRO A 146 -11.55 -20.88 12.36
N GLU A 147 -12.39 -21.35 13.29
CA GLU A 147 -13.42 -22.34 12.99
C GLU A 147 -14.45 -21.73 12.03
N LEU A 148 -15.00 -22.57 11.15
CA LEU A 148 -16.03 -22.11 10.22
C LEU A 148 -17.32 -21.80 10.99
N PRO A 149 -17.87 -20.58 10.87
CA PRO A 149 -19.04 -20.22 11.64
C PRO A 149 -20.27 -21.05 11.20
N PRO A 150 -21.16 -21.39 12.14
CA PRO A 150 -22.41 -22.05 11.81
C PRO A 150 -23.32 -21.09 11.05
N VAL A 151 -24.00 -21.60 10.02
CA VAL A 151 -24.93 -20.82 9.17
C VAL A 151 -26.24 -21.59 9.02
N LYS A 152 -27.36 -20.87 8.88
CA LYS A 152 -28.68 -21.48 8.70
C LYS A 152 -28.87 -21.99 7.28
N ASN A 153 -28.37 -21.25 6.28
CA ASN A 153 -28.50 -21.64 4.87
C ASN A 153 -27.19 -22.21 4.30
N GLU A 154 -26.83 -23.42 4.72
CA GLU A 154 -25.63 -24.12 4.22
C GLU A 154 -25.61 -24.31 2.70
N SER A 155 -26.79 -24.37 2.06
CA SER A 155 -26.92 -24.60 0.61
C SER A 155 -26.55 -23.41 -0.27
N TRP A 156 -26.43 -22.20 0.30
CA TRP A 156 -26.03 -21.01 -0.46
C TRP A 156 -24.51 -20.97 -0.73
N GLY A 157 -23.72 -21.43 0.23
CA GLY A 157 -22.26 -21.37 0.15
C GLY A 157 -21.68 -22.36 -0.85
N ARG A 158 -20.63 -21.95 -1.55
CA ARG A 158 -19.84 -22.77 -2.48
C ARG A 158 -18.50 -23.19 -1.90
N ASN A 159 -17.94 -22.37 -1.01
CA ASN A 159 -16.74 -22.68 -0.25
C ASN A 159 -16.79 -22.00 1.13
N GLU A 160 -15.69 -22.11 1.88
CA GLU A 160 -15.54 -21.64 3.24
C GLU A 160 -15.67 -20.12 3.40
N ILE A 161 -15.29 -19.32 2.38
CA ILE A 161 -15.47 -17.86 2.37
C ILE A 161 -16.93 -17.51 2.62
N ASP A 162 -17.83 -18.24 1.95
CA ASP A 162 -19.26 -17.99 2.02
C ASP A 162 -19.83 -18.24 3.42
N ARG A 163 -19.19 -19.09 4.25
CA ARG A 163 -19.65 -19.29 5.62
C ARG A 163 -19.45 -18.05 6.47
N PHE A 164 -18.29 -17.39 6.37
CA PHE A 164 -18.01 -16.15 7.12
C PHE A 164 -18.95 -15.01 6.69
N VAL A 165 -19.14 -14.85 5.37
CA VAL A 165 -20.03 -13.82 4.82
C VAL A 165 -21.48 -14.09 5.20
N LEU A 166 -21.96 -15.32 5.03
CA LEU A 166 -23.34 -15.68 5.36
C LEU A 166 -23.63 -15.57 6.85
N ALA A 167 -22.70 -15.96 7.72
CA ALA A 167 -22.86 -15.80 9.16
C ALA A 167 -23.04 -14.32 9.55
N ARG A 168 -22.26 -13.42 8.94
CA ARG A 168 -22.42 -11.97 9.13
C ARG A 168 -23.76 -11.48 8.61
N LEU A 169 -24.15 -11.88 7.41
CA LEU A 169 -25.44 -11.52 6.81
C LEU A 169 -26.64 -12.00 7.65
N GLU A 170 -26.61 -13.24 8.14
CA GLU A 170 -27.65 -13.81 8.99
C GLU A 170 -27.75 -13.11 10.35
N LYS A 171 -26.61 -12.70 10.93
CA LYS A 171 -26.57 -11.89 12.16
C LYS A 171 -27.25 -10.54 11.96
N GLU A 172 -27.09 -9.92 10.80
CA GLU A 172 -27.69 -8.62 10.45
C GLU A 172 -29.11 -8.72 9.87
N GLY A 173 -29.63 -9.94 9.73
CA GLY A 173 -30.95 -10.18 9.13
C GLY A 173 -31.03 -9.76 7.66
N VAL A 174 -29.92 -9.82 6.92
CA VAL A 174 -29.83 -9.48 5.50
C VAL A 174 -29.66 -10.76 4.70
N ALA A 175 -30.48 -10.97 3.66
CA ALA A 175 -30.27 -12.09 2.73
C ALA A 175 -29.17 -11.76 1.72
N PRO A 176 -28.35 -12.72 1.26
CA PRO A 176 -27.45 -12.52 0.13
C PRO A 176 -28.22 -12.29 -1.18
N SER A 177 -27.57 -11.65 -2.15
CA SER A 177 -28.11 -11.49 -3.51
C SER A 177 -28.05 -12.80 -4.30
N PRO A 178 -28.93 -12.99 -5.31
CA PRO A 178 -28.81 -14.13 -6.20
C PRO A 178 -27.52 -14.08 -7.03
N GLU A 179 -27.12 -15.24 -7.54
CA GLU A 179 -26.02 -15.36 -8.49
C GLU A 179 -26.27 -14.54 -9.76
N ALA A 180 -25.23 -13.90 -10.29
CA ALA A 180 -25.32 -13.13 -11.52
C ALA A 180 -25.55 -14.04 -12.74
N GLY A 181 -26.17 -13.49 -13.79
CA GLY A 181 -26.34 -14.19 -15.07
C GLY A 181 -25.00 -14.52 -15.74
N PRO A 182 -24.95 -15.56 -16.60
CA PRO A 182 -23.70 -16.07 -17.17
C PRO A 182 -22.92 -15.02 -17.97
N GLU A 183 -23.60 -14.11 -18.67
CA GLU A 183 -22.96 -13.02 -19.43
C GLU A 183 -22.26 -12.03 -18.50
N THR A 184 -22.83 -11.77 -17.33
CA THR A 184 -22.21 -10.90 -16.32
C THR A 184 -21.03 -11.60 -15.66
N LEU A 185 -21.17 -12.89 -15.34
CA LEU A 185 -20.11 -13.68 -14.70
C LEU A 185 -18.85 -13.78 -15.58
N ILE A 186 -18.97 -14.18 -16.85
CA ILE A 186 -17.82 -14.28 -17.74
C ILE A 186 -17.17 -12.92 -17.99
N ARG A 187 -17.97 -11.87 -18.19
CA ARG A 187 -17.45 -10.51 -18.41
C ARG A 187 -16.69 -9.99 -17.19
N ARG A 188 -17.25 -10.20 -15.99
CA ARG A 188 -16.62 -9.79 -14.73
C ARG A 188 -15.28 -10.51 -14.55
N LEU A 189 -15.28 -11.84 -14.65
CA LEU A 189 -14.07 -12.63 -14.47
C LEU A 189 -12.97 -12.27 -15.48
N SER A 190 -13.31 -12.05 -16.75
CA SER A 190 -12.33 -11.62 -17.75
C SER A 190 -11.75 -10.23 -17.46
N LEU A 191 -12.58 -9.27 -17.04
CA LEU A 191 -12.08 -7.94 -16.69
C LEU A 191 -11.21 -7.98 -15.42
N ASP A 192 -11.62 -8.72 -14.40
CA ASP A 192 -10.91 -8.79 -13.13
C ASP A 192 -9.57 -9.54 -13.29
N LEU A 193 -9.57 -10.67 -14.01
CA LEU A 193 -8.38 -11.53 -14.10
C LEU A 193 -7.43 -11.19 -15.24
N VAL A 194 -7.94 -10.76 -16.41
CA VAL A 194 -7.09 -10.47 -17.57
C VAL A 194 -7.18 -9.02 -18.06
N GLY A 195 -8.12 -8.22 -17.53
CA GLY A 195 -8.28 -6.81 -17.92
C GLY A 195 -8.82 -6.58 -19.33
N LEU A 196 -9.34 -7.63 -19.98
CA LEU A 196 -9.86 -7.60 -21.35
C LEU A 196 -11.29 -8.16 -21.38
N GLN A 197 -12.07 -7.77 -22.38
CA GLN A 197 -13.40 -8.35 -22.57
C GLN A 197 -13.30 -9.72 -23.29
N PRO A 198 -14.16 -10.68 -22.93
CA PRO A 198 -14.33 -11.88 -23.74
C PRO A 198 -14.95 -11.49 -25.08
N ASP A 199 -14.64 -12.24 -26.15
CA ASP A 199 -15.32 -12.06 -27.42
C ASP A 199 -16.80 -12.48 -27.32
N LEU A 200 -17.64 -11.91 -28.19
CA LEU A 200 -19.10 -12.15 -28.15
C LEU A 200 -19.47 -13.61 -28.41
N GLU A 201 -18.67 -14.35 -29.19
CA GLU A 201 -18.90 -15.76 -29.45
C GLU A 201 -18.68 -16.60 -28.18
N ARG A 202 -17.61 -16.33 -27.44
CA ARG A 202 -17.27 -16.95 -26.16
C ARG A 202 -18.35 -16.69 -25.13
N VAL A 203 -18.81 -15.43 -25.01
CA VAL A 203 -19.94 -15.08 -24.13
C VAL A 203 -21.19 -15.87 -24.51
N GLY A 204 -21.55 -15.87 -25.80
CA GLY A 204 -22.73 -16.59 -26.28
C GLY A 204 -22.64 -18.10 -26.08
N ARG A 205 -21.46 -18.70 -26.26
CA ARG A 205 -21.22 -20.13 -26.01
C ARG A 205 -21.37 -20.45 -24.53
N PHE A 206 -20.67 -19.72 -23.66
CA PHE A 206 -20.76 -19.91 -22.21
C PHE A 206 -22.20 -19.76 -21.70
N ALA A 207 -22.94 -18.74 -22.14
CA ALA A 207 -24.33 -18.55 -21.74
C ALA A 207 -25.25 -19.70 -22.18
N ARG A 208 -25.03 -20.29 -23.38
CA ARG A 208 -25.79 -21.46 -23.84
C ARG A 208 -25.47 -22.72 -23.03
N GLU A 209 -24.20 -22.99 -22.78
CA GLU A 209 -23.74 -24.13 -21.97
C GLU A 209 -24.25 -24.02 -20.54
N TRP A 210 -24.16 -22.82 -19.96
CA TRP A 210 -24.67 -22.50 -18.63
C TRP A 210 -26.18 -22.71 -18.49
N LYS A 211 -26.93 -22.30 -19.52
CA LYS A 211 -28.39 -22.49 -19.58
C LYS A 211 -28.75 -23.96 -19.77
N ALA A 212 -28.02 -24.69 -20.60
CA ALA A 212 -28.22 -26.13 -20.77
C ALA A 212 -27.99 -26.90 -19.46
N ALA A 213 -27.11 -26.40 -18.60
CA ALA A 213 -26.81 -26.95 -17.27
C ALA A 213 -27.72 -26.43 -16.14
N GLU A 214 -28.89 -25.84 -16.45
CA GLU A 214 -29.75 -25.20 -15.43
C GLU A 214 -30.21 -26.12 -14.31
N SER A 215 -30.46 -27.39 -14.62
CA SER A 215 -30.85 -28.41 -13.64
C SER A 215 -29.67 -29.18 -13.04
N SER A 216 -28.42 -28.76 -13.30
CA SER A 216 -27.21 -29.49 -12.90
C SER A 216 -26.13 -28.55 -12.35
N PRO A 217 -26.21 -28.18 -11.04
CA PRO A 217 -25.26 -27.30 -10.39
C PRO A 217 -23.79 -27.74 -10.56
N GLU A 218 -23.53 -29.04 -10.54
CA GLU A 218 -22.19 -29.62 -10.66
C GLU A 218 -21.55 -29.32 -12.02
N ILE A 219 -22.37 -29.30 -13.08
CA ILE A 219 -21.92 -28.95 -14.44
C ILE A 219 -21.64 -27.44 -14.51
N ARG A 220 -22.48 -26.59 -13.92
CA ARG A 220 -22.22 -25.14 -13.85
C ARG A 220 -20.94 -24.82 -13.11
N ASP A 221 -20.66 -25.53 -12.03
CA ASP A 221 -19.42 -25.35 -11.26
C ASP A 221 -18.19 -25.86 -11.99
N THR A 222 -18.34 -26.91 -12.81
CA THR A 222 -17.28 -27.36 -13.72
C THR A 222 -17.00 -26.31 -14.80
N LEU A 223 -18.04 -25.78 -15.47
CA LEU A 223 -17.91 -24.70 -16.45
C LEU A 223 -17.24 -23.45 -15.86
N TRP A 224 -17.61 -23.08 -14.63
CA TRP A 224 -16.99 -21.96 -13.94
C TRP A 224 -15.51 -22.23 -13.63
N ARG A 225 -15.19 -23.41 -13.10
CA ARG A 225 -13.81 -23.81 -12.77
C ARG A 225 -12.91 -23.79 -14.01
N GLU A 226 -13.37 -24.37 -15.12
CA GLU A 226 -12.63 -24.37 -16.40
C GLU A 226 -12.40 -22.95 -16.92
N LEU A 227 -13.39 -22.05 -16.80
CA LEU A 227 -13.24 -20.66 -17.16
C LEU A 227 -12.20 -19.94 -16.28
N VAL A 228 -12.23 -20.17 -14.96
CA VAL A 228 -11.23 -19.63 -14.02
C VAL A 228 -9.83 -20.16 -14.36
N ASP A 229 -9.70 -21.46 -14.63
CA ASP A 229 -8.45 -22.09 -15.07
C ASP A 229 -7.88 -21.44 -16.34
N GLU A 230 -8.72 -21.22 -17.35
CA GLU A 230 -8.33 -20.55 -18.59
C GLU A 230 -7.82 -19.13 -18.34
N MET A 231 -8.53 -18.34 -17.53
CA MET A 231 -8.15 -16.96 -17.25
C MET A 231 -6.85 -16.87 -16.46
N LEU A 232 -6.64 -17.74 -15.47
CA LEU A 232 -5.42 -17.79 -14.67
C LEU A 232 -4.21 -18.32 -15.47
N ALA A 233 -4.44 -19.15 -16.48
CA ALA A 233 -3.41 -19.63 -17.40
C ALA A 233 -3.04 -18.61 -18.50
N SER A 234 -3.85 -17.56 -18.69
CA SER A 234 -3.60 -16.54 -19.69
C SER A 234 -2.34 -15.73 -19.36
N PRO A 235 -1.45 -15.44 -20.33
CA PRO A 235 -0.30 -14.55 -20.09
C PRO A 235 -0.74 -13.11 -19.75
N HIS A 236 -1.98 -12.74 -20.09
CA HIS A 236 -2.57 -11.46 -19.75
C HIS A 236 -2.98 -11.35 -18.28
N PHE A 237 -2.99 -12.46 -17.53
CA PHE A 237 -3.17 -12.45 -16.07
C PHE A 237 -2.03 -11.68 -15.40
N GLY A 238 -0.78 -12.00 -15.72
CA GLY A 238 0.40 -11.30 -15.22
C GLY A 238 0.45 -9.83 -15.62
N GLU A 239 -0.05 -9.46 -16.81
CA GLU A 239 -0.18 -8.04 -17.18
C GLU A 239 -1.21 -7.31 -16.31
N ARG A 240 -2.39 -7.93 -16.08
CA ARG A 240 -3.46 -7.33 -15.26
C ARG A 240 -3.02 -7.19 -13.80
N TRP A 241 -2.53 -8.27 -13.21
CA TRP A 241 -2.17 -8.34 -11.80
C TRP A 241 -0.80 -7.72 -11.50
N GLY A 242 0.12 -7.77 -12.46
CA GLY A 242 1.40 -7.08 -12.38
C GLY A 242 1.25 -5.57 -12.27
N ARG A 243 0.27 -4.97 -12.95
CA ARG A 243 0.01 -3.53 -12.83
C ARG A 243 -0.27 -3.11 -11.39
N HIS A 244 -1.10 -3.87 -10.66
CA HIS A 244 -1.38 -3.59 -9.25
C HIS A 244 -0.12 -3.62 -8.39
N TRP A 245 0.80 -4.56 -8.65
CA TRP A 245 2.08 -4.60 -7.96
C TRP A 245 3.02 -3.46 -8.38
N LEU A 246 3.01 -3.09 -9.66
CA LEU A 246 3.83 -2.00 -10.19
C LEU A 246 3.41 -0.63 -9.64
N ASP A 247 2.12 -0.43 -9.37
CA ASP A 247 1.61 0.74 -8.64
C ASP A 247 2.27 0.83 -7.24
N GLU A 248 2.30 -0.28 -6.51
CA GLU A 248 2.91 -0.40 -5.17
C GLU A 248 4.45 -0.23 -5.22
N ALA A 249 5.09 -0.77 -6.27
CA ALA A 249 6.51 -0.58 -6.54
C ALA A 249 6.85 0.82 -7.07
N ARG A 250 5.84 1.68 -7.28
CA ARG A 250 5.98 3.05 -7.82
C ARG A 250 6.71 3.05 -9.16
N TYR A 251 6.37 2.06 -9.98
CA TYR A 251 6.96 1.90 -11.30
C TYR A 251 6.77 3.17 -12.12
N ALA A 252 7.85 3.59 -12.78
CA ALA A 252 7.81 4.65 -13.77
C ALA A 252 8.88 4.42 -14.82
N ASP A 253 8.54 4.70 -16.08
CA ASP A 253 9.48 4.73 -17.19
C ASP A 253 10.36 5.99 -17.19
N SER A 254 10.22 6.84 -16.18
CA SER A 254 10.96 8.10 -16.01
C SER A 254 11.47 8.26 -14.57
N SER A 255 12.27 9.29 -14.31
CA SER A 255 12.99 9.43 -13.01
C SER A 255 12.29 10.36 -12.04
N GLY A 256 11.26 11.08 -12.49
CA GLY A 256 10.66 12.19 -11.75
C GLY A 256 11.50 13.47 -11.81
N TYR A 257 10.94 14.56 -11.27
CA TYR A 257 11.47 15.93 -11.25
C TYR A 257 11.32 16.74 -12.57
N GLU A 258 11.75 18.00 -12.60
CA GLU A 258 11.64 18.95 -13.72
C GLU A 258 12.33 18.45 -15.01
N LYS A 259 13.55 17.89 -14.92
CA LYS A 259 14.31 17.37 -16.08
C LYS A 259 13.85 15.97 -16.53
N ASP A 260 12.72 15.48 -16.02
CA ASP A 260 12.26 14.08 -16.03
C ASP A 260 12.84 13.20 -17.16
N SER A 261 13.81 12.36 -16.80
CA SER A 261 14.57 11.58 -17.76
C SER A 261 14.11 10.13 -17.82
N THR A 262 13.97 9.60 -19.05
CA THR A 262 13.52 8.22 -19.30
C THR A 262 14.49 7.17 -18.73
N ARG A 263 13.93 6.12 -18.16
CA ARG A 263 14.60 4.89 -17.70
C ARG A 263 14.44 3.83 -18.78
N ALA A 264 15.41 3.75 -19.70
CA ALA A 264 15.33 2.86 -20.87
C ALA A 264 15.29 1.36 -20.50
N ASP A 265 15.65 1.03 -19.27
CA ASP A 265 15.79 -0.31 -18.71
C ASP A 265 14.71 -0.64 -17.65
N ALA A 266 13.75 0.25 -17.39
CA ALA A 266 12.67 0.01 -16.40
C ALA A 266 11.77 -1.16 -16.80
N TRP A 267 11.44 -1.27 -18.08
CA TRP A 267 10.55 -2.32 -18.63
C TRP A 267 11.00 -3.76 -18.29
N ARG A 268 12.28 -3.99 -18.00
CA ARG A 268 12.78 -5.32 -17.61
C ARG A 268 12.25 -5.75 -16.24
N PHE A 269 12.16 -4.83 -15.29
CA PHE A 269 11.53 -5.11 -13.99
C PHE A 269 10.03 -5.33 -14.16
N ARG A 270 9.39 -4.54 -15.01
CA ARG A 270 7.97 -4.73 -15.37
C ARG A 270 7.72 -6.13 -15.94
N ASP A 271 8.57 -6.56 -16.87
CA ASP A 271 8.47 -7.87 -17.49
C ASP A 271 8.78 -9.00 -16.51
N TRP A 272 9.77 -8.82 -15.63
CA TRP A 272 10.03 -9.74 -14.51
C TRP A 272 8.80 -9.89 -13.61
N VAL A 273 8.14 -8.79 -13.21
CA VAL A 273 6.90 -8.85 -12.40
C VAL A 273 5.80 -9.61 -13.13
N ILE A 274 5.59 -9.33 -14.43
CA ILE A 274 4.60 -10.01 -15.25
C ILE A 274 4.89 -11.52 -15.34
N GLY A 275 6.17 -11.88 -15.57
CA GLY A 275 6.65 -13.26 -15.61
C GLY A 275 6.43 -13.97 -14.29
N ALA A 276 6.94 -13.42 -13.20
CA ALA A 276 6.81 -13.99 -11.85
C ALA A 276 5.35 -14.25 -11.45
N ILE A 277 4.42 -13.35 -11.79
CA ILE A 277 2.99 -13.57 -11.51
C ILE A 277 2.38 -14.64 -12.44
N ASN A 278 2.77 -14.67 -13.71
CA ASN A 278 2.31 -15.69 -14.66
C ASN A 278 2.83 -17.09 -14.33
N ASP A 279 4.06 -17.19 -13.83
CA ASP A 279 4.66 -18.45 -13.38
C ASP A 279 4.17 -18.86 -11.99
N ASP A 280 3.33 -18.01 -11.37
CA ASP A 280 2.80 -18.17 -10.02
C ASP A 280 3.93 -18.34 -8.98
N LEU A 281 5.01 -17.56 -9.14
CA LEU A 281 6.10 -17.48 -8.18
C LEU A 281 5.51 -17.19 -6.79
N PRO A 282 5.72 -18.10 -5.81
CA PRO A 282 5.21 -17.93 -4.46
C PRO A 282 5.51 -16.53 -3.91
N PHE A 283 4.51 -15.89 -3.28
CA PHE A 283 4.63 -14.50 -2.83
C PHE A 283 5.77 -14.32 -1.80
N ASP A 284 6.10 -15.34 -1.03
CA ASP A 284 7.26 -15.34 -0.14
C ASP A 284 8.58 -15.24 -0.90
N GLN A 285 8.79 -16.09 -1.91
CA GLN A 285 9.97 -16.06 -2.77
C GLN A 285 10.04 -14.75 -3.58
N PHE A 286 8.92 -14.30 -4.14
CA PHE A 286 8.81 -13.02 -4.83
C PHE A 286 9.16 -11.82 -3.93
N THR A 287 8.88 -11.93 -2.63
CA THR A 287 9.28 -10.93 -1.63
C THR A 287 10.79 -10.97 -1.41
N ILE A 288 11.36 -12.17 -1.25
CA ILE A 288 12.80 -12.35 -1.04
C ILE A 288 13.61 -11.82 -2.23
N GLU A 289 13.25 -12.19 -3.46
CA GLU A 289 13.97 -11.77 -4.66
C GLU A 289 13.95 -10.24 -4.84
N GLN A 290 12.80 -9.57 -4.60
CA GLN A 290 12.75 -8.11 -4.73
C GLN A 290 13.49 -7.37 -3.62
N LEU A 291 13.47 -7.88 -2.38
CA LEU A 291 14.13 -7.20 -1.28
C LEU A 291 15.65 -7.44 -1.27
N ALA A 292 16.08 -8.64 -1.67
CA ALA A 292 17.44 -9.11 -1.46
C ALA A 292 17.93 -10.15 -2.50
N GLY A 293 17.38 -10.17 -3.72
CA GLY A 293 17.78 -11.12 -4.76
C GLY A 293 19.29 -11.09 -5.08
N ASP A 294 19.93 -9.92 -5.00
CA ASP A 294 21.38 -9.77 -5.16
C ASP A 294 22.22 -10.44 -4.05
N LEU A 295 21.60 -10.70 -2.89
CA LEU A 295 22.22 -11.37 -1.74
C LEU A 295 21.94 -12.87 -1.69
N LEU A 296 21.16 -13.41 -2.63
CA LEU A 296 20.87 -14.83 -2.68
C LEU A 296 22.14 -15.65 -2.99
N PRO A 297 22.31 -16.83 -2.36
CA PRO A 297 23.38 -17.74 -2.72
C PRO A 297 23.25 -18.14 -4.20
N ASN A 298 24.27 -17.83 -4.99
CA ASN A 298 24.30 -18.04 -6.45
C ASN A 298 23.27 -17.21 -7.24
N ALA A 299 22.95 -15.99 -6.78
CA ALA A 299 22.04 -15.06 -7.45
C ALA A 299 22.31 -14.94 -8.96
N ASP A 300 21.29 -15.25 -9.76
CA ASP A 300 21.32 -15.15 -11.22
C ASP A 300 20.95 -13.73 -11.71
N GLU A 301 20.72 -13.56 -13.02
CA GLU A 301 20.36 -12.26 -13.58
C GLU A 301 18.93 -11.83 -13.20
N GLU A 302 17.97 -12.76 -13.15
CA GLU A 302 16.58 -12.46 -12.84
C GLU A 302 16.42 -12.12 -11.35
N ASP A 303 17.12 -12.84 -10.46
CA ASP A 303 17.20 -12.52 -9.02
C ASP A 303 17.63 -11.06 -8.80
N ARG A 304 18.64 -10.62 -9.56
CA ARG A 304 19.15 -9.25 -9.47
C ARG A 304 18.21 -8.24 -10.13
N ILE A 305 17.54 -8.59 -11.23
CA ILE A 305 16.53 -7.72 -11.86
C ILE A 305 15.37 -7.46 -10.89
N ALA A 306 14.96 -8.45 -10.09
CA ALA A 306 13.93 -8.30 -9.07
C ALA A 306 14.23 -7.15 -8.09
N THR A 307 15.50 -6.96 -7.70
CA THR A 307 15.94 -5.89 -6.79
C THR A 307 15.73 -4.48 -7.32
N LYS A 308 15.41 -4.34 -8.62
CA LYS A 308 15.08 -3.07 -9.24
C LYS A 308 13.85 -2.40 -8.62
N PHE A 309 13.03 -3.12 -7.86
CA PHE A 309 12.05 -2.55 -6.92
C PHE A 309 12.62 -1.32 -6.17
N HIS A 310 13.85 -1.44 -5.64
CA HIS A 310 14.51 -0.38 -4.86
C HIS A 310 15.03 0.81 -5.69
N LEU A 311 14.98 0.70 -7.02
CA LEU A 311 15.43 1.73 -7.96
C LEU A 311 14.27 2.44 -8.65
N MET A 312 13.02 2.10 -8.30
CA MET A 312 11.84 2.75 -8.85
C MET A 312 11.56 4.13 -8.22
N ASN A 313 12.12 4.40 -7.04
CA ASN A 313 12.06 5.71 -6.38
C ASN A 313 12.56 6.85 -7.27
N GLN A 314 12.06 8.07 -7.05
CA GLN A 314 12.50 9.22 -7.84
C GLN A 314 14.01 9.44 -7.70
N PHE A 315 14.65 9.86 -8.79
CA PHE A 315 16.10 10.08 -8.83
C PHE A 315 16.41 11.44 -9.42
N ASN A 316 16.96 12.34 -8.60
CA ASN A 316 17.19 13.71 -9.01
C ASN A 316 18.60 13.90 -9.59
N LEU A 317 18.65 14.30 -10.86
CA LEU A 317 19.89 14.63 -11.59
C LEU A 317 19.88 16.07 -12.09
N GLU A 318 19.17 16.98 -11.41
CA GLU A 318 19.05 18.39 -11.75
C GLU A 318 20.22 19.24 -11.28
N GLY A 319 20.39 20.41 -11.91
CA GLY A 319 21.47 21.34 -11.59
C GLY A 319 21.34 21.87 -10.15
N GLY A 320 22.37 21.68 -9.34
CA GLY A 320 22.43 22.22 -7.97
C GLY A 320 21.96 21.28 -6.87
N VAL A 321 21.60 20.03 -7.19
CA VAL A 321 21.22 19.00 -6.22
C VAL A 321 22.46 18.49 -5.46
N ASP A 322 22.35 18.36 -4.13
CA ASP A 322 23.36 17.69 -3.32
C ASP A 322 23.18 16.16 -3.45
N ALA A 323 24.23 15.44 -3.82
CA ALA A 323 24.16 14.01 -4.09
C ALA A 323 23.89 13.20 -2.82
N GLU A 324 24.35 13.69 -1.67
CA GLU A 324 24.07 13.04 -0.39
C GLU A 324 22.61 13.28 0.03
N GLU A 325 22.05 14.45 -0.26
CA GLU A 325 20.63 14.72 -0.04
C GLU A 325 19.74 13.79 -0.88
N ASP A 326 20.01 13.67 -2.19
CA ASP A 326 19.27 12.76 -3.08
C ASP A 326 19.36 11.30 -2.59
N ARG A 327 20.56 10.86 -2.21
CA ARG A 327 20.76 9.50 -1.68
C ARG A 327 19.94 9.26 -0.42
N VAL A 328 19.95 10.21 0.52
CA VAL A 328 19.17 10.10 1.76
C VAL A 328 17.68 10.06 1.47
N LYS A 329 17.17 10.94 0.61
CA LYS A 329 15.76 10.94 0.18
C LYS A 329 15.37 9.61 -0.47
N ARG A 330 16.21 9.07 -1.34
CA ARG A 330 15.97 7.75 -1.97
C ARG A 330 15.91 6.62 -0.95
N ASN A 331 16.77 6.62 0.07
CA ASN A 331 16.73 5.61 1.13
C ASN A 331 15.49 5.75 2.02
N ILE A 332 15.11 6.97 2.39
CA ILE A 332 13.85 7.24 3.11
C ILE A 332 12.66 6.72 2.29
N ASP A 333 12.66 6.98 0.98
CA ASP A 333 11.61 6.53 0.08
C ASP A 333 11.54 4.99 -0.02
N ARG A 334 12.69 4.31 -0.07
CA ARG A 334 12.78 2.84 -0.05
C ARG A 334 12.16 2.25 1.21
N VAL A 335 12.52 2.77 2.38
CA VAL A 335 11.94 2.32 3.67
C VAL A 335 10.42 2.49 3.64
N ALA A 336 9.94 3.67 3.23
CA ALA A 336 8.51 3.94 3.16
C ALA A 336 7.79 3.01 2.15
N ALA A 337 8.36 2.77 0.98
CA ALA A 337 7.79 1.89 -0.03
C ALA A 337 7.74 0.42 0.44
N VAL A 338 8.81 -0.10 1.04
CA VAL A 338 8.85 -1.47 1.57
C VAL A 338 7.82 -1.66 2.68
N VAL A 339 7.78 -0.74 3.67
CA VAL A 339 6.84 -0.87 4.78
C VAL A 339 5.38 -0.72 4.31
N ALA A 340 5.09 0.19 3.39
CA ALA A 340 3.72 0.35 2.86
C ALA A 340 3.29 -0.85 1.99
N ALA A 341 4.18 -1.36 1.13
CA ALA A 341 3.85 -2.42 0.18
C ALA A 341 3.58 -3.76 0.90
N TRP A 342 4.42 -4.13 1.87
CA TRP A 342 4.32 -5.42 2.57
C TRP A 342 3.61 -5.36 3.92
N LEU A 343 3.86 -4.34 4.74
CA LEU A 343 3.32 -4.25 6.10
C LEU A 343 2.07 -3.36 6.20
N GLY A 344 1.65 -2.73 5.10
CA GLY A 344 0.43 -1.91 5.04
C GLY A 344 0.45 -0.77 6.05
N THR A 345 1.64 -0.25 6.40
CA THR A 345 1.82 0.76 7.46
C THR A 345 2.46 2.03 6.90
N SER A 346 1.93 3.19 7.26
CA SER A 346 2.51 4.48 6.87
C SER A 346 3.63 4.92 7.81
N ILE A 347 4.88 4.63 7.48
CA ILE A 347 6.03 4.99 8.34
C ILE A 347 6.74 6.30 7.92
N GLY A 348 6.29 6.94 6.83
CA GLY A 348 7.01 8.06 6.23
C GLY A 348 7.21 9.27 7.15
N CYS A 349 6.26 9.57 8.04
CA CYS A 349 6.43 10.67 9.00
C CYS A 349 7.51 10.40 10.05
N VAL A 350 7.83 9.11 10.28
CA VAL A 350 8.73 8.70 11.35
C VAL A 350 10.16 9.13 11.11
N GLN A 351 10.52 9.46 9.86
CA GLN A 351 11.84 10.02 9.53
C GLN A 351 12.18 11.30 10.34
N CYS A 352 11.18 12.06 10.78
CA CYS A 352 11.39 13.34 11.47
C CYS A 352 11.10 13.29 12.98
N HIS A 353 10.21 12.40 13.42
CA HIS A 353 9.72 12.32 14.79
C HIS A 353 9.09 10.94 15.05
N ASN A 354 8.78 10.61 16.29
CA ASN A 354 8.03 9.38 16.60
C ASN A 354 6.69 9.35 15.87
N HIS A 355 6.23 8.16 15.49
CA HIS A 355 4.93 8.04 14.84
C HIS A 355 3.82 8.62 15.75
N PRO A 356 2.88 9.42 15.23
CA PRO A 356 1.91 10.10 16.10
C PRO A 356 0.95 9.15 16.84
N TYR A 357 0.64 7.99 16.25
CA TYR A 357 -0.46 7.11 16.69
C TYR A 357 -0.06 5.64 16.86
N ASP A 358 0.74 5.09 15.94
CA ASP A 358 1.43 3.82 16.12
C ASP A 358 2.67 3.92 17.01
N PRO A 359 3.04 2.83 17.71
CA PRO A 359 4.17 2.82 18.62
C PRO A 359 5.49 2.52 17.90
N ILE A 360 5.84 3.40 16.97
CA ILE A 360 7.10 3.35 16.22
C ILE A 360 7.89 4.61 16.55
N GLU A 361 9.06 4.44 17.14
CA GLU A 361 9.93 5.53 17.58
C GLU A 361 10.82 6.02 16.42
N HIS A 362 11.26 7.28 16.50
CA HIS A 362 12.09 7.96 15.50
C HIS A 362 13.35 7.18 15.15
N GLU A 363 14.03 6.62 16.16
CA GLU A 363 15.25 5.83 15.98
C GLU A 363 15.00 4.54 15.19
N GLU A 364 13.84 3.89 15.38
CA GLU A 364 13.51 2.61 14.74
C GLU A 364 13.33 2.76 13.22
N PHE A 365 12.89 3.93 12.76
CA PHE A 365 12.92 4.25 11.32
C PHE A 365 14.34 4.18 10.76
N TYR A 366 15.33 4.68 11.50
CA TYR A 366 16.73 4.64 11.05
C TYR A 366 17.35 3.25 11.15
N ARG A 367 16.82 2.37 12.01
CA ARG A 367 17.17 0.95 12.00
C ARG A 367 16.69 0.26 10.72
N LEU A 368 15.46 0.55 10.27
CA LEU A 368 14.99 0.10 8.95
C LEU A 368 15.81 0.72 7.81
N TYR A 369 16.13 2.00 7.90
CA TYR A 369 16.98 2.71 6.93
C TYR A 369 18.36 2.05 6.78
N ALA A 370 18.94 1.55 7.87
CA ALA A 370 20.26 0.93 7.87
C ALA A 370 20.36 -0.30 6.95
N PHE A 371 19.27 -1.02 6.68
CA PHE A 371 19.24 -2.10 5.67
C PHE A 371 19.56 -1.60 4.26
N PHE A 372 19.22 -0.35 3.95
CA PHE A 372 19.36 0.22 2.61
C PHE A 372 20.51 1.22 2.50
N ASP A 373 21.13 1.60 3.63
CA ASP A 373 22.20 2.60 3.68
C ASP A 373 23.50 2.14 3.01
N ASN A 374 23.68 0.82 2.92
CA ASN A 374 24.81 0.17 2.27
C ASN A 374 24.50 -0.38 0.86
N ALA A 375 23.36 0.03 0.29
CA ALA A 375 23.02 -0.27 -1.08
C ALA A 375 23.91 0.51 -2.06
N ASP A 376 24.64 -0.22 -2.90
CA ASP A 376 25.18 0.31 -4.14
C ASP A 376 24.07 0.36 -5.19
N TRP A 377 23.74 1.57 -5.62
CA TRP A 377 22.70 1.86 -6.59
C TRP A 377 23.22 1.93 -8.03
N ASP A 378 24.53 1.76 -8.21
CA ASP A 378 25.21 1.86 -9.50
C ASP A 378 25.52 0.49 -10.13
N ALA A 379 25.10 -0.60 -9.48
CA ALA A 379 25.25 -1.95 -10.00
C ALA A 379 24.43 -2.17 -11.28
N ILE A 380 25.00 -2.95 -12.21
CA ILE A 380 24.46 -3.17 -13.56
C ILE A 380 24.58 -4.61 -14.02
N ILE A 381 23.66 -5.02 -14.90
CA ILE A 381 23.69 -6.29 -15.65
C ILE A 381 23.69 -5.98 -17.15
N ALA A 382 24.41 -6.80 -17.92
CA ALA A 382 24.64 -6.60 -19.36
C ALA A 382 23.85 -7.60 -20.25
N GLY A 383 22.65 -8.04 -19.86
CA GLY A 383 21.96 -9.24 -20.36
C GLY A 383 21.51 -9.31 -21.85
N ASP A 384 21.88 -8.39 -22.72
CA ASP A 384 21.43 -8.43 -24.13
C ASP A 384 22.35 -9.23 -25.08
N LYS A 385 23.66 -9.31 -24.78
CA LYS A 385 24.68 -9.94 -25.65
C LYS A 385 25.85 -10.47 -24.81
N PRO A 386 25.81 -11.74 -24.37
CA PRO A 386 26.83 -12.33 -23.49
C PRO A 386 28.26 -12.18 -24.03
N GLU A 387 28.45 -12.31 -25.34
CA GLU A 387 29.74 -12.23 -26.03
C GLU A 387 30.41 -10.85 -25.96
N ASP A 388 29.63 -9.77 -25.84
CA ASP A 388 30.14 -8.38 -25.79
C ASP A 388 30.11 -7.80 -24.36
N CYS A 389 29.66 -8.58 -23.35
CA CYS A 389 29.45 -8.09 -22.00
C CYS A 389 30.73 -7.58 -21.34
N ALA A 390 31.83 -8.34 -21.43
CA ALA A 390 33.09 -7.99 -20.76
C ALA A 390 33.66 -6.66 -21.24
N ASP A 391 33.64 -6.42 -22.56
CA ASP A 391 34.14 -5.19 -23.16
C ASP A 391 33.27 -3.98 -22.80
N ARG A 392 31.94 -4.15 -22.79
CA ARG A 392 31.01 -3.11 -22.38
C ARG A 392 31.20 -2.76 -20.91
N ILE A 393 31.31 -3.76 -20.03
CA ILE A 393 31.53 -3.57 -18.59
C ILE A 393 32.87 -2.87 -18.35
N ALA A 394 33.94 -3.29 -19.02
CA ALA A 394 35.26 -2.65 -18.88
C ALA A 394 35.25 -1.18 -19.35
N LYS A 395 34.51 -0.86 -20.43
CA LYS A 395 34.33 0.54 -20.90
C LYS A 395 33.49 1.35 -19.93
N ARG A 396 32.41 0.77 -19.40
CA ARG A 396 31.56 1.37 -18.38
C ARG A 396 32.36 1.70 -17.13
N GLN A 397 33.22 0.79 -16.67
CA GLN A 397 34.06 1.00 -15.49
C GLN A 397 34.96 2.24 -15.63
N LYS A 398 35.51 2.49 -16.82
CA LYS A 398 36.31 3.70 -17.08
C LYS A 398 35.50 5.00 -16.99
N GLU A 399 34.21 4.95 -17.31
CA GLU A 399 33.29 6.08 -17.14
C GLU A 399 32.85 6.24 -15.66
N TRP A 400 32.85 5.15 -14.89
CA TRP A 400 32.51 5.13 -13.46
C TRP A 400 33.66 5.59 -12.54
N GLU A 401 34.91 5.20 -12.82
CA GLU A 401 36.09 5.61 -12.03
C GLU A 401 36.13 7.10 -11.63
N PRO A 402 35.94 8.06 -12.56
CA PRO A 402 35.91 9.48 -12.19
C PRO A 402 34.68 9.84 -11.34
N VAL A 403 33.52 9.20 -11.57
CA VAL A 403 32.30 9.41 -10.80
C VAL A 403 32.50 8.94 -9.36
N ALA A 404 33.03 7.73 -9.17
CA ALA A 404 33.31 7.16 -7.86
C ALA A 404 34.24 8.07 -7.04
N LYS A 405 35.32 8.55 -7.67
CA LYS A 405 36.24 9.50 -7.04
C LYS A 405 35.56 10.82 -6.67
N MET A 406 34.74 11.38 -7.56
CA MET A 406 33.99 12.62 -7.28
C MET A 406 32.98 12.45 -6.13
N LEU A 407 32.33 11.28 -6.02
CA LEU A 407 31.42 10.96 -4.91
C LEU A 407 32.16 10.93 -3.57
N GLU A 408 33.37 10.38 -3.51
CA GLU A 408 34.20 10.39 -2.31
C GLU A 408 34.64 11.81 -1.93
N GLU A 409 35.08 12.60 -2.92
CA GLU A 409 35.59 13.96 -2.68
C GLU A 409 34.47 14.96 -2.34
N GLN A 410 33.25 14.77 -2.84
CA GLN A 410 32.12 15.69 -2.63
C GLN A 410 31.76 15.87 -1.14
N VAL A 411 32.01 14.85 -0.31
CA VAL A 411 31.80 14.93 1.15
C VAL A 411 32.56 16.11 1.76
N THR A 412 33.72 16.44 1.21
CA THR A 412 34.59 17.53 1.69
C THR A 412 34.61 18.75 0.78
N ASN A 413 34.16 18.61 -0.49
CA ASN A 413 34.17 19.67 -1.48
C ASN A 413 32.83 19.80 -2.21
N LYS A 414 31.95 20.65 -1.68
CA LYS A 414 30.61 20.92 -2.26
C LYS A 414 30.63 21.52 -3.66
N ASN A 415 31.77 22.04 -4.13
CA ASN A 415 31.90 22.60 -5.49
C ASN A 415 31.95 21.52 -6.59
N LEU A 416 32.07 20.24 -6.23
CA LEU A 416 32.09 19.12 -7.19
C LEU A 416 30.69 18.71 -7.69
N ALA A 417 29.61 19.19 -7.07
CA ALA A 417 28.25 18.74 -7.37
C ALA A 417 27.90 18.83 -8.87
N THR A 418 28.22 19.94 -9.55
CA THR A 418 27.94 20.12 -10.98
C THR A 418 28.77 19.18 -11.87
N GLN A 419 30.04 18.92 -11.50
CA GLN A 419 30.91 18.03 -12.28
C GLN A 419 30.46 16.57 -12.13
N LEU A 420 30.13 16.16 -10.90
CA LEU A 420 29.59 14.85 -10.62
C LEU A 420 28.28 14.61 -11.39
N GLN A 421 27.37 15.58 -11.38
CA GLN A 421 26.10 15.47 -12.10
C GLN A 421 26.30 15.27 -13.62
N ALA A 422 27.23 16.01 -14.22
CA ALA A 422 27.55 15.84 -15.64
C ALA A 422 28.11 14.45 -15.94
N ALA A 423 28.99 13.93 -15.06
CA ALA A 423 29.56 12.60 -15.17
C ALA A 423 28.49 11.49 -14.98
N LEU A 424 27.59 11.64 -13.99
CA LEU A 424 26.45 10.74 -13.78
C LEU A 424 25.49 10.71 -14.98
N THR A 425 25.21 11.87 -15.57
CA THR A 425 24.38 11.96 -16.79
C THR A 425 25.05 11.23 -17.96
N LYS A 426 26.37 11.40 -18.13
CA LYS A 426 27.15 10.73 -19.18
C LYS A 426 27.13 9.22 -19.01
N LEU A 427 27.40 8.73 -17.78
CA LEU A 427 27.36 7.31 -17.43
C LEU A 427 25.99 6.70 -17.73
N ARG A 428 24.92 7.38 -17.30
CA ARG A 428 23.54 6.94 -17.57
C ARG A 428 23.21 6.85 -19.06
N ASN A 429 23.65 7.82 -19.85
CA ASN A 429 23.45 7.77 -21.31
C ASN A 429 24.21 6.60 -21.94
N TYR A 430 25.42 6.31 -21.43
CA TYR A 430 26.18 5.14 -21.85
C TYR A 430 25.44 3.85 -21.49
N ASP A 431 24.95 3.72 -20.26
CA ASP A 431 24.22 2.55 -19.78
C ASP A 431 22.98 2.28 -20.66
N ASN A 432 22.18 3.32 -20.90
CA ASN A 432 21.01 3.26 -21.77
C ASN A 432 21.36 2.87 -23.21
N ALA A 433 22.42 3.45 -23.79
CA ALA A 433 22.81 3.20 -25.18
C ALA A 433 23.37 1.79 -25.41
N ASN A 434 23.84 1.14 -24.35
CA ASN A 434 24.48 -0.16 -24.43
C ASN A 434 23.62 -1.29 -23.87
N GLY A 435 22.38 -1.05 -23.44
CA GLY A 435 21.50 -2.13 -22.94
C GLY A 435 21.96 -2.67 -21.57
N PHE A 436 22.38 -1.78 -20.68
CA PHE A 436 22.60 -2.13 -19.28
C PHE A 436 21.31 -1.99 -18.47
N THR A 437 21.14 -2.90 -17.53
CA THR A 437 20.04 -2.89 -16.58
C THR A 437 20.59 -2.55 -15.23
N ARG A 438 20.14 -1.44 -14.65
CA ARG A 438 20.48 -1.12 -13.26
C ARG A 438 19.73 -2.03 -12.30
N VAL A 439 20.46 -2.47 -11.29
CA VAL A 439 20.04 -3.35 -10.20
C VAL A 439 20.64 -2.84 -8.90
N MET A 440 20.15 -3.35 -7.77
CA MET A 440 20.75 -3.06 -6.48
C MET A 440 21.89 -4.05 -6.22
N ALA A 441 22.94 -3.59 -5.54
CA ALA A 441 23.94 -4.47 -4.96
C ALA A 441 24.28 -4.03 -3.54
N GLU A 442 24.68 -4.95 -2.68
CA GLU A 442 25.16 -4.62 -1.34
C GLU A 442 26.66 -4.25 -1.35
N ARG A 443 27.05 -3.20 -0.62
CA ARG A 443 28.46 -2.86 -0.39
C ARG A 443 29.12 -3.89 0.53
N THR A 444 30.16 -4.53 0.02
CA THR A 444 31.01 -5.46 0.78
C THR A 444 32.22 -4.76 1.42
N GLU A 445 32.70 -3.67 0.81
CA GLU A 445 33.81 -2.86 1.29
C GLU A 445 33.35 -1.43 1.63
N ASN A 446 34.06 -0.75 2.53
CA ASN A 446 33.79 0.63 2.92
C ASN A 446 32.30 0.89 3.29
N ARG A 447 31.72 -0.03 4.09
CA ARG A 447 30.34 0.09 4.57
C ARG A 447 30.15 1.40 5.34
N ARG A 448 29.04 2.08 5.07
CA ARG A 448 28.60 3.30 5.76
C ARG A 448 28.02 2.94 7.12
N SER A 449 28.32 3.77 8.11
CA SER A 449 27.62 3.79 9.39
C SER A 449 26.36 4.64 9.26
N THR A 450 25.24 4.12 9.73
CA THR A 450 23.95 4.83 9.74
C THR A 450 23.78 5.59 11.05
N TYR A 451 23.30 6.84 10.97
CA TYR A 451 23.01 7.67 12.14
C TYR A 451 21.59 8.21 12.05
N VAL A 452 20.98 8.47 13.21
CA VAL A 452 19.68 9.16 13.28
C VAL A 452 19.88 10.63 12.89
N PHE A 453 19.08 11.14 11.94
CA PHE A 453 19.10 12.56 11.59
C PHE A 453 18.19 13.36 12.53
N ASP A 454 18.68 14.51 13.00
CA ASP A 454 17.83 15.41 13.79
C ASP A 454 16.68 15.95 12.93
N ARG A 455 15.45 15.60 13.31
CA ARG A 455 14.23 15.93 12.56
C ARG A 455 14.31 15.62 11.06
N GLY A 456 14.97 14.51 10.70
CA GLY A 456 15.10 14.10 9.30
C GLY A 456 16.11 14.91 8.48
N ASN A 457 16.78 15.90 9.08
CA ASN A 457 17.74 16.73 8.36
C ASN A 457 19.08 16.01 8.18
N PHE A 458 19.37 15.61 6.94
CA PHE A 458 20.59 14.89 6.56
C PHE A 458 21.90 15.62 6.92
N GLN A 459 21.85 16.95 7.10
CA GLN A 459 23.02 17.75 7.47
C GLN A 459 23.36 17.67 8.96
N THR A 460 22.45 17.14 9.78
CA THR A 460 22.59 17.06 11.23
C THR A 460 22.41 15.61 11.73
N PRO A 461 23.31 14.68 11.33
CA PRO A 461 23.36 13.35 11.93
C PRO A 461 23.76 13.43 13.41
N ARG A 462 23.08 12.67 14.28
CA ARG A 462 23.37 12.58 15.71
C ARG A 462 24.58 11.67 15.98
N ILE A 463 25.75 12.06 15.47
CA ILE A 463 26.99 11.27 15.57
C ILE A 463 27.36 10.95 17.02
N GLU A 464 27.12 11.88 17.95
CA GLU A 464 27.40 11.72 19.37
C GLU A 464 26.59 10.61 20.05
N ALA A 465 25.43 10.25 19.49
CA ALA A 465 24.59 9.16 19.99
C ALA A 465 25.08 7.77 19.54
N GLY A 466 26.09 7.71 18.66
CA GLY A 466 26.55 6.48 18.03
C GLY A 466 25.72 6.08 16.81
N PRO A 467 26.21 5.13 16.00
CA PRO A 467 25.49 4.61 14.87
C PRO A 467 24.33 3.70 15.31
N VAL A 468 23.30 3.60 14.48
CA VAL A 468 22.25 2.58 14.61
C VAL A 468 22.55 1.39 13.71
N HIS A 469 22.02 0.23 14.09
CA HIS A 469 22.19 -1.02 13.37
C HIS A 469 20.87 -1.46 12.71
N PRO A 470 20.93 -2.27 11.63
CA PRO A 470 19.73 -2.77 10.99
C PRO A 470 18.88 -3.62 11.94
N ASP A 471 17.61 -3.25 12.10
CA ASP A 471 16.62 -3.93 12.95
C ASP A 471 15.20 -3.50 12.58
N THR A 472 14.20 -4.19 13.13
CA THR A 472 12.77 -3.87 12.94
C THR A 472 12.18 -3.19 14.17
N PRO A 473 11.16 -2.31 14.01
CA PRO A 473 10.43 -1.72 15.12
C PRO A 473 9.91 -2.75 16.13
N ALA A 474 9.99 -2.43 17.41
CA ALA A 474 9.65 -3.32 18.53
C ALA A 474 8.16 -3.68 18.62
N VAL A 475 7.29 -2.93 17.92
CA VAL A 475 5.87 -3.25 17.77
C VAL A 475 5.64 -4.51 16.93
N TRP A 476 6.62 -4.90 16.10
CA TRP A 476 6.56 -6.10 15.27
C TRP A 476 7.45 -7.22 15.82
N PRO A 477 7.31 -8.46 15.32
CA PRO A 477 8.18 -9.56 15.73
C PRO A 477 9.66 -9.24 15.55
N ALA A 478 10.51 -9.72 16.47
CA ALA A 478 11.94 -9.47 16.41
C ALA A 478 12.60 -10.15 15.19
N LEU A 479 13.53 -9.44 14.53
CA LEU A 479 14.17 -9.84 13.29
C LEU A 479 15.02 -11.12 13.39
N ASN A 480 15.72 -11.37 14.49
CA ASN A 480 16.60 -12.54 14.70
C ASN A 480 17.47 -12.89 13.47
N PRO A 481 18.56 -12.13 13.20
CA PRO A 481 19.36 -12.31 11.99
C PRO A 481 20.12 -13.64 11.96
N ARG A 482 20.53 -14.07 10.76
CA ARG A 482 21.29 -15.33 10.54
C ARG A 482 22.70 -15.32 11.14
N GLY A 483 23.30 -14.14 11.29
CA GLY A 483 24.65 -13.98 11.84
C GLY A 483 24.70 -13.97 13.36
N ASP A 484 25.89 -14.20 13.94
CA ASP A 484 26.10 -14.28 15.39
C ASP A 484 25.91 -12.93 16.13
N LYS A 485 25.79 -11.82 15.41
CA LYS A 485 25.62 -10.47 15.96
C LYS A 485 24.41 -9.79 15.34
N ALA A 486 23.60 -9.11 16.16
CA ALA A 486 22.48 -8.31 15.67
C ALA A 486 22.94 -7.26 14.62
N GLU A 487 24.13 -6.69 14.82
CA GLU A 487 24.75 -5.69 13.96
C GLU A 487 25.09 -6.18 12.54
N SER A 488 25.07 -7.50 12.30
CA SER A 488 25.37 -8.10 11.00
C SER A 488 24.13 -8.37 10.15
N ALA A 489 22.94 -7.95 10.59
CA ALA A 489 21.72 -8.13 9.81
C ALA A 489 21.81 -7.40 8.45
N ASP A 490 21.37 -8.06 7.39
CA ASP A 490 21.34 -7.52 6.02
C ASP A 490 19.92 -7.54 5.41
N ARG A 491 19.79 -7.12 4.15
CA ARG A 491 18.50 -7.10 3.46
C ARG A 491 17.88 -8.49 3.30
N LEU A 492 18.70 -9.54 3.23
CA LEU A 492 18.19 -10.91 3.13
C LEU A 492 17.64 -11.38 4.48
N ASP A 493 18.20 -10.95 5.62
CA ASP A 493 17.55 -11.15 6.92
C ASP A 493 16.19 -10.43 6.99
N LEU A 494 16.12 -9.16 6.57
CA LEU A 494 14.86 -8.42 6.49
C LEU A 494 13.84 -9.12 5.59
N ALA A 495 14.29 -9.60 4.43
CA ALA A 495 13.43 -10.25 3.45
C ALA A 495 12.85 -11.58 3.97
N ASN A 496 13.68 -12.40 4.62
CA ASN A 496 13.21 -13.63 5.27
C ASN A 496 12.26 -13.34 6.42
N TRP A 497 12.47 -12.24 7.16
CA TRP A 497 11.58 -11.82 8.22
C TRP A 497 10.19 -11.38 7.75
N MET A 498 10.10 -10.73 6.58
CA MET A 498 8.82 -10.33 5.99
C MET A 498 7.88 -11.53 5.76
N VAL A 499 8.45 -12.69 5.47
CA VAL A 499 7.68 -13.89 5.08
C VAL A 499 7.73 -14.97 6.13
N ARG A 500 8.22 -14.62 7.33
CA ARG A 500 8.35 -15.56 8.44
C ARG A 500 6.97 -15.91 8.97
N ASP A 501 6.89 -17.12 9.48
CA ASP A 501 5.69 -17.73 10.01
C ASP A 501 4.95 -16.90 11.07
N ASP A 502 5.68 -16.13 11.87
CA ASP A 502 5.14 -15.28 12.92
C ASP A 502 4.99 -13.82 12.51
N GLN A 503 5.05 -13.50 11.22
CA GLN A 503 4.78 -12.15 10.70
C GLN A 503 3.27 -11.94 10.48
N PRO A 504 2.58 -11.15 11.32
CA PRO A 504 1.12 -11.02 11.26
C PRO A 504 0.59 -10.17 10.09
N LEU A 505 1.41 -9.27 9.54
CA LEU A 505 0.93 -8.24 8.61
C LEU A 505 0.95 -8.69 7.15
N VAL A 506 2.08 -9.22 6.69
CA VAL A 506 2.32 -9.53 5.27
C VAL A 506 1.22 -10.38 4.63
N PRO A 507 0.80 -11.53 5.21
CA PRO A 507 -0.26 -12.33 4.59
C PRO A 507 -1.61 -11.60 4.58
N ARG A 508 -1.94 -10.83 5.64
CA ARG A 508 -3.18 -10.04 5.70
C ARG A 508 -3.20 -8.92 4.68
N VAL A 509 -2.12 -8.15 4.58
CA VAL A 509 -2.00 -7.04 3.63
C VAL A 509 -2.10 -7.57 2.20
N ALA A 510 -1.41 -8.67 1.88
CA ALA A 510 -1.47 -9.29 0.57
C ALA A 510 -2.90 -9.72 0.20
N VAL A 511 -3.60 -10.49 1.05
CA VAL A 511 -4.96 -10.94 0.74
C VAL A 511 -5.98 -9.80 0.76
N ASN A 512 -5.78 -8.77 1.59
CA ASN A 512 -6.64 -7.60 1.63
C ASN A 512 -6.56 -6.79 0.34
N LYS A 513 -5.36 -6.62 -0.24
CA LYS A 513 -5.16 -6.02 -1.57
C LYS A 513 -5.76 -6.87 -2.69
N ILE A 514 -5.56 -8.19 -2.67
CA ILE A 514 -6.19 -9.13 -3.62
C ILE A 514 -7.71 -9.01 -3.56
N TRP A 515 -8.29 -9.01 -2.36
CA TRP A 515 -9.72 -8.83 -2.14
C TRP A 515 -10.21 -7.48 -2.69
N MET A 516 -9.49 -6.39 -2.40
CA MET A 516 -9.80 -5.06 -2.91
C MET A 516 -9.88 -5.03 -4.44
N HIS A 517 -8.96 -5.69 -5.15
CA HIS A 517 -8.98 -5.68 -6.62
C HIS A 517 -10.13 -6.50 -7.22
N LEU A 518 -10.68 -7.47 -6.47
CA LEU A 518 -11.81 -8.31 -6.90
C LEU A 518 -13.18 -7.76 -6.47
N PHE A 519 -13.23 -7.00 -5.38
CA PHE A 519 -14.46 -6.43 -4.81
C PHE A 519 -14.54 -4.90 -4.93
N GLY A 520 -13.50 -4.22 -5.40
CA GLY A 520 -13.42 -2.75 -5.45
C GLY A 520 -13.32 -2.06 -4.08
N ALA A 521 -13.28 -2.84 -2.98
CA ALA A 521 -13.10 -2.37 -1.62
C ALA A 521 -12.43 -3.47 -0.79
N PRO A 522 -11.50 -3.13 0.12
CA PRO A 522 -10.81 -4.09 0.97
C PRO A 522 -11.67 -4.57 2.16
N LEU A 523 -11.25 -5.64 2.84
CA LEU A 523 -11.88 -6.13 4.08
C LEU A 523 -11.56 -5.22 5.27
N ALA A 524 -10.27 -4.94 5.50
CA ALA A 524 -9.78 -3.90 6.41
C ALA A 524 -9.52 -2.62 5.61
N GLY A 525 -9.91 -1.45 6.13
CA GLY A 525 -10.06 -0.19 5.39
C GLY A 525 -8.86 0.23 4.50
N THR A 526 -8.22 1.35 4.78
CA THR A 526 -7.13 1.85 3.91
C THR A 526 -6.02 0.78 3.77
N PRO A 527 -5.74 0.23 2.58
CA PRO A 527 -4.81 -0.90 2.41
C PRO A 527 -3.35 -0.63 2.82
N GLN A 528 -3.00 0.65 3.00
CA GLN A 528 -1.67 1.15 3.37
C GLN A 528 -1.67 1.78 4.78
N ASP A 529 -2.76 1.61 5.54
CA ASP A 529 -2.87 1.99 6.95
C ASP A 529 -3.70 0.96 7.72
N VAL A 530 -3.05 -0.15 8.09
CA VAL A 530 -3.59 -1.18 9.00
C VAL A 530 -3.14 -0.97 10.45
N GLY A 531 -2.56 0.20 10.74
CA GLY A 531 -2.10 0.59 12.06
C GLY A 531 -3.26 0.95 12.99
N MET A 532 -2.93 1.60 14.10
CA MET A 532 -3.87 1.95 15.17
C MET A 532 -4.97 2.91 14.72
N ARG A 533 -4.82 3.61 13.58
CA ARG A 533 -5.87 4.48 13.01
C ARG A 533 -6.58 3.87 11.81
N GLY A 534 -6.16 2.69 11.37
CA GLY A 534 -6.82 1.98 10.28
C GLY A 534 -8.20 1.47 10.69
N ASP A 535 -9.14 1.46 9.75
CA ASP A 535 -10.45 0.87 10.03
C ASP A 535 -10.31 -0.63 10.30
N PRO A 536 -11.01 -1.16 11.32
CA PRO A 536 -11.03 -2.59 11.55
C PRO A 536 -11.65 -3.34 10.35
N PRO A 537 -11.25 -4.60 10.14
CA PRO A 537 -11.84 -5.43 9.11
C PRO A 537 -13.35 -5.58 9.28
N SER A 538 -14.10 -5.49 8.17
CA SER A 538 -15.54 -5.79 8.14
C SER A 538 -15.84 -7.24 8.52
N HIS A 539 -14.91 -8.14 8.17
CA HIS A 539 -14.96 -9.58 8.46
C HIS A 539 -13.59 -10.03 9.00
N PRO A 540 -13.27 -9.81 10.29
CA PRO A 540 -11.96 -10.13 10.87
C PRO A 540 -11.59 -11.60 10.70
N GLU A 541 -12.50 -12.52 11.01
CA GLU A 541 -12.26 -13.96 10.89
C GLU A 541 -12.04 -14.38 9.43
N LEU A 542 -12.74 -13.77 8.48
CA LEU A 542 -12.51 -14.04 7.05
C LEU A 542 -11.12 -13.56 6.62
N LEU A 543 -10.69 -12.38 7.06
CA LEU A 543 -9.36 -11.85 6.75
C LEU A 543 -8.25 -12.75 7.32
N ASP A 544 -8.39 -13.17 8.59
CA ASP A 544 -7.45 -14.09 9.23
C ASP A 544 -7.43 -15.46 8.55
N TRP A 545 -8.61 -15.98 8.20
CA TRP A 545 -8.73 -17.24 7.48
C TRP A 545 -8.06 -17.17 6.10
N LEU A 546 -8.29 -16.11 5.32
CA LEU A 546 -7.65 -15.92 4.01
C LEU A 546 -6.12 -15.77 4.16
N ALA A 547 -5.66 -15.01 5.15
CA ALA A 547 -4.24 -14.81 5.42
C ALA A 547 -3.55 -16.12 5.81
N TRP A 548 -4.18 -16.92 6.68
CA TRP A 548 -3.73 -18.25 7.06
C TRP A 548 -3.70 -19.20 5.86
N ARG A 549 -4.81 -19.27 5.10
CA ARG A 549 -4.92 -20.10 3.89
C ARG A 549 -3.81 -19.77 2.91
N PHE A 550 -3.63 -18.49 2.59
CA PHE A 550 -2.65 -18.01 1.62
C PHE A 550 -1.22 -18.39 2.00
N SER A 551 -0.80 -18.10 3.23
CA SER A 551 0.58 -18.33 3.67
C SER A 551 0.88 -19.77 4.07
N ARG A 552 -0.09 -20.50 4.64
CA ARG A 552 0.17 -21.80 5.29
C ARG A 552 -0.36 -23.01 4.51
N GLU A 553 -1.39 -22.83 3.69
CA GLU A 553 -2.06 -23.95 3.01
C GLU A 553 -1.90 -23.90 1.48
N LEU A 554 -1.83 -22.71 0.91
CA LEU A 554 -1.70 -22.49 -0.53
C LEU A 554 -0.25 -22.19 -0.97
N GLY A 555 0.71 -22.23 -0.04
CA GLY A 555 2.13 -22.02 -0.34
C GLY A 555 2.39 -20.66 -1.01
N TRP A 556 1.72 -19.61 -0.54
CA TRP A 556 1.82 -18.25 -1.07
C TRP A 556 1.46 -18.10 -2.55
N SER A 557 0.72 -19.05 -3.14
CA SER A 557 0.24 -18.97 -4.52
C SER A 557 -0.84 -17.90 -4.68
N ARG A 558 -0.56 -16.89 -5.51
CA ARG A 558 -1.52 -15.82 -5.83
C ARG A 558 -2.67 -16.38 -6.66
N LYS A 559 -2.38 -17.23 -7.64
CA LYS A 559 -3.43 -17.82 -8.48
C LYS A 559 -4.37 -18.70 -7.67
N ALA A 560 -3.86 -19.45 -6.68
CA ALA A 560 -4.70 -20.29 -5.83
C ALA A 560 -5.65 -19.47 -4.95
N ILE A 561 -5.17 -18.42 -4.28
CA ILE A 561 -6.06 -17.59 -3.44
C ILE A 561 -7.06 -16.79 -4.29
N VAL A 562 -6.65 -16.28 -5.46
CA VAL A 562 -7.56 -15.62 -6.41
C VAL A 562 -8.64 -16.59 -6.88
N ARG A 563 -8.27 -17.81 -7.26
CA ARG A 563 -9.20 -18.87 -7.65
C ARG A 563 -10.24 -19.14 -6.57
N GLU A 564 -9.79 -19.26 -5.32
CA GLU A 564 -10.65 -19.51 -4.18
C GLU A 564 -11.67 -18.39 -3.96
N ILE A 565 -11.23 -17.13 -4.04
CA ILE A 565 -12.11 -15.96 -3.91
C ILE A 565 -13.13 -15.92 -5.04
N VAL A 566 -12.71 -16.03 -6.32
CA VAL A 566 -13.63 -15.94 -7.46
C VAL A 566 -14.56 -17.15 -7.59
N SER A 567 -14.27 -18.26 -6.90
CA SER A 567 -15.14 -19.44 -6.85
C SER A 567 -16.25 -19.35 -5.79
N SER A 568 -16.17 -18.37 -4.88
CA SER A 568 -17.18 -18.16 -3.82
C SER A 568 -18.54 -17.76 -4.39
N ALA A 569 -19.62 -18.13 -3.70
CA ALA A 569 -20.95 -17.58 -3.96
C ALA A 569 -20.95 -16.06 -3.80
N THR A 570 -20.21 -15.58 -2.80
CA THR A 570 -20.03 -14.16 -2.47
C THR A 570 -19.58 -13.35 -3.69
N TYR A 571 -18.51 -13.78 -4.39
CA TYR A 571 -18.01 -13.11 -5.59
C TYR A 571 -18.98 -13.19 -6.76
N ARG A 572 -19.70 -14.31 -6.89
CA ARG A 572 -20.64 -14.61 -7.98
C ARG A 572 -22.00 -13.92 -7.86
N GLN A 573 -22.29 -13.26 -6.75
CA GLN A 573 -23.51 -12.47 -6.57
C GLN A 573 -23.72 -11.42 -7.67
N THR A 574 -24.98 -11.08 -7.96
CA THR A 574 -25.32 -9.90 -8.75
C THR A 574 -24.87 -8.62 -8.04
N SER A 575 -24.58 -7.58 -8.81
CA SER A 575 -24.27 -6.24 -8.31
C SER A 575 -25.45 -5.26 -8.42
N THR A 576 -26.66 -5.78 -8.67
CA THR A 576 -27.91 -5.02 -8.70
C THR A 576 -28.06 -4.18 -7.43
N HIS A 577 -28.50 -2.93 -7.60
CA HIS A 577 -28.76 -2.04 -6.46
C HIS A 577 -29.90 -2.59 -5.60
N ARG A 578 -29.73 -2.48 -4.28
CA ARG A 578 -30.64 -2.98 -3.24
C ARG A 578 -31.10 -1.81 -2.37
N PRO A 579 -32.27 -1.21 -2.66
CA PRO A 579 -32.74 -0.01 -1.97
C PRO A 579 -32.86 -0.19 -0.46
N GLU A 580 -33.18 -1.40 0.01
CA GLU A 580 -33.29 -1.72 1.44
C GLU A 580 -31.96 -1.67 2.20
N LEU A 581 -30.83 -1.59 1.49
CA LEU A 581 -29.48 -1.50 2.06
C LEU A 581 -28.85 -0.11 1.89
N GLU A 582 -29.50 0.83 1.20
CA GLU A 582 -28.89 2.14 0.89
C GLU A 582 -28.54 2.94 2.15
N GLU A 583 -29.39 2.91 3.17
CA GLU A 583 -29.14 3.56 4.47
C GLU A 583 -28.41 2.65 5.46
N ARG A 584 -28.57 1.33 5.34
CA ARG A 584 -28.04 0.35 6.32
C ARG A 584 -26.60 -0.06 6.06
N ASP A 585 -26.23 -0.18 4.79
CA ASP A 585 -24.91 -0.64 4.33
C ASP A 585 -24.58 -0.02 2.96
N PRO A 586 -24.46 1.32 2.87
CA PRO A 586 -24.25 2.04 1.60
C PRO A 586 -23.02 1.54 0.83
N ASP A 587 -21.97 1.19 1.56
CA ASP A 587 -20.68 0.76 1.02
C ASP A 587 -20.60 -0.76 0.80
N ASN A 588 -21.70 -1.50 1.04
CA ASN A 588 -21.77 -2.95 0.91
C ASN A 588 -20.68 -3.69 1.73
N ARG A 589 -20.38 -3.19 2.94
CA ARG A 589 -19.43 -3.79 3.88
C ARG A 589 -19.90 -5.15 4.39
N LEU A 590 -21.20 -5.44 4.36
CA LEU A 590 -21.76 -6.75 4.70
C LEU A 590 -21.62 -7.77 3.57
N LEU A 591 -21.19 -7.36 2.36
CA LEU A 591 -21.03 -8.22 1.19
C LEU A 591 -22.34 -8.90 0.76
N ALA A 592 -23.47 -8.20 0.92
CA ALA A 592 -24.81 -8.68 0.58
C ALA A 592 -25.08 -8.71 -0.95
N ARG A 593 -24.14 -8.23 -1.75
CA ARG A 593 -24.10 -8.24 -3.22
C ARG A 593 -22.65 -8.11 -3.69
N GLN A 594 -22.41 -8.25 -5.00
CA GLN A 594 -21.14 -7.81 -5.57
C GLN A 594 -21.13 -6.29 -5.76
N ASN A 595 -19.95 -5.67 -5.72
CA ASN A 595 -19.77 -4.25 -5.91
C ASN A 595 -19.79 -3.83 -7.38
N ARG A 596 -20.01 -2.52 -7.60
CA ARG A 596 -19.91 -1.86 -8.90
C ARG A 596 -18.80 -0.83 -8.81
N PHE A 597 -17.68 -1.09 -9.45
CA PHE A 597 -16.54 -0.18 -9.48
C PHE A 597 -16.09 0.08 -10.92
N ARG A 598 -15.40 1.20 -11.12
CA ARG A 598 -14.89 1.60 -12.43
C ARG A 598 -13.61 0.85 -12.72
N VAL A 599 -13.42 0.44 -13.97
CA VAL A 599 -12.12 -0.02 -14.45
C VAL A 599 -11.15 1.16 -14.56
N GLU A 600 -9.86 0.86 -14.49
CA GLU A 600 -8.78 1.85 -14.55
C GLU A 600 -8.61 2.43 -15.97
N GLY A 601 -7.91 3.57 -16.08
CA GLY A 601 -7.80 4.31 -17.35
C GLY A 601 -7.15 3.49 -18.47
N GLU A 602 -6.19 2.64 -18.11
CA GLU A 602 -5.49 1.72 -19.00
C GLU A 602 -6.48 0.72 -19.62
N ILE A 603 -7.37 0.14 -18.79
CA ILE A 603 -8.40 -0.78 -19.28
C ILE A 603 -9.40 -0.05 -20.18
N VAL A 604 -9.82 1.17 -19.84
CA VAL A 604 -10.73 1.94 -20.72
C VAL A 604 -10.14 2.09 -22.13
N ARG A 605 -8.85 2.41 -22.23
CA ARG A 605 -8.13 2.48 -23.50
C ARG A 605 -8.07 1.11 -24.18
N ASP A 606 -7.68 0.07 -23.47
CA ASP A 606 -7.53 -1.28 -24.03
C ASP A 606 -8.85 -1.83 -24.57
N LEU A 607 -9.95 -1.62 -23.85
CA LEU A 607 -11.29 -2.01 -24.29
C LEU A 607 -11.72 -1.26 -25.56
N SER A 608 -11.35 0.02 -25.67
CA SER A 608 -11.64 0.82 -26.87
C SER A 608 -10.85 0.28 -28.08
N LEU A 609 -9.58 -0.06 -27.91
CA LEU A 609 -8.75 -0.67 -28.94
C LEU A 609 -9.24 -2.08 -29.31
N GLN A 610 -9.69 -2.86 -28.32
CA GLN A 610 -10.23 -4.20 -28.53
C GLN A 610 -11.52 -4.13 -29.36
N ALA A 611 -12.44 -3.24 -29.01
CA ALA A 611 -13.68 -3.04 -29.74
C ALA A 611 -13.44 -2.56 -31.19
N ALA A 612 -12.37 -1.79 -31.42
CA ALA A 612 -11.95 -1.35 -32.75
C ALA A 612 -11.18 -2.44 -33.55
N GLY A 613 -10.87 -3.59 -32.96
CA GLY A 613 -10.04 -4.62 -33.59
C GLY A 613 -8.57 -4.22 -33.80
N LEU A 614 -8.10 -3.22 -33.05
CA LEU A 614 -6.73 -2.67 -33.16
C LEU A 614 -5.79 -3.19 -32.08
N LEU A 615 -6.31 -3.66 -30.95
CA LEU A 615 -5.51 -4.05 -29.79
C LEU A 615 -4.46 -5.11 -30.15
N SER A 616 -3.20 -4.81 -29.84
CA SER A 616 -2.12 -5.80 -29.82
C SER A 616 -2.13 -6.57 -28.50
N ARG A 617 -1.98 -7.89 -28.61
CA ARG A 617 -1.84 -8.82 -27.47
C ARG A 617 -0.39 -9.15 -27.14
N LYS A 618 0.58 -8.41 -27.68
CA LYS A 618 1.99 -8.59 -27.39
C LYS A 618 2.28 -8.19 -25.93
N VAL A 619 2.75 -9.16 -25.15
CA VAL A 619 3.17 -9.01 -23.76
C VAL A 619 4.64 -8.60 -23.68
N GLY A 620 4.96 -7.67 -22.78
CA GLY A 620 6.34 -7.29 -22.44
C GLY A 620 7.17 -6.61 -23.54
N GLY A 621 8.46 -6.42 -23.30
CA GLY A 621 9.39 -5.68 -24.14
C GLY A 621 9.39 -4.16 -23.89
N PRO A 622 10.25 -3.38 -24.54
CA PRO A 622 10.39 -1.95 -24.27
C PRO A 622 9.07 -1.17 -24.25
N SER A 623 9.01 -0.14 -23.39
CA SER A 623 7.86 0.76 -23.29
C SER A 623 7.58 1.48 -24.60
N VAL A 624 6.31 1.78 -24.84
CA VAL A 624 5.81 2.29 -26.12
C VAL A 624 5.16 3.65 -25.95
N TYR A 625 5.17 4.43 -27.02
CA TYR A 625 4.57 5.76 -27.07
C TYR A 625 3.29 5.67 -27.91
N PRO A 626 2.11 5.46 -27.29
CA PRO A 626 0.86 5.37 -28.02
C PRO A 626 0.54 6.68 -28.77
N PRO A 627 -0.31 6.65 -29.81
CA PRO A 627 -0.69 7.86 -30.53
C PRO A 627 -1.31 8.91 -29.60
N VAL A 628 -0.79 10.15 -29.65
CA VAL A 628 -1.33 11.32 -28.94
C VAL A 628 -1.80 12.34 -29.97
N PRO A 629 -2.98 12.97 -29.79
CA PRO A 629 -3.44 14.06 -30.66
C PRO A 629 -2.41 15.19 -30.77
N GLN A 630 -2.26 15.76 -31.98
CA GLN A 630 -1.21 16.76 -32.24
C GLN A 630 -1.41 18.06 -31.45
N ASP A 631 -2.66 18.44 -31.18
CA ASP A 631 -3.04 19.58 -30.35
C ASP A 631 -2.60 19.39 -28.90
N VAL A 632 -2.79 18.19 -28.33
CA VAL A 632 -2.31 17.87 -26.98
C VAL A 632 -0.77 17.93 -26.89
N ALA A 633 -0.07 17.41 -27.91
CA ALA A 633 1.39 17.50 -27.95
C ALA A 633 1.90 18.96 -28.07
N ALA A 634 1.14 19.82 -28.75
CA ALA A 634 1.45 21.24 -28.94
C ALA A 634 1.20 22.10 -27.70
N GLU A 635 0.48 21.61 -26.69
CA GLU A 635 0.27 22.30 -25.40
C GLU A 635 1.46 22.16 -24.43
N SER A 636 2.51 21.42 -24.81
CA SER A 636 3.69 21.27 -23.95
C SER A 636 4.45 22.57 -23.72
N TYR A 637 4.88 22.80 -22.47
CA TYR A 637 5.64 23.98 -22.10
C TYR A 637 6.92 24.12 -22.95
N ALA A 638 7.12 25.30 -23.53
CA ALA A 638 8.25 25.64 -24.39
C ALA A 638 8.41 24.79 -25.68
N ASN A 639 7.40 24.01 -26.09
CA ASN A 639 7.43 23.19 -27.32
C ASN A 639 8.59 22.15 -27.33
N ASN A 640 9.09 21.78 -26.15
CA ASN A 640 10.27 20.95 -25.98
C ASN A 640 9.94 19.46 -25.83
N PHE A 641 8.66 19.09 -25.73
CA PHE A 641 8.22 17.71 -25.60
C PHE A 641 8.10 17.04 -26.97
N LYS A 642 9.01 16.11 -27.28
CA LYS A 642 8.97 15.31 -28.51
C LYS A 642 8.33 13.96 -28.25
N TRP A 643 7.03 13.84 -28.50
CA TRP A 643 6.31 12.58 -28.41
C TRP A 643 6.53 11.72 -29.67
N ASN A 644 7.53 10.84 -29.61
CA ASN A 644 7.87 9.95 -30.73
C ASN A 644 6.93 8.74 -30.76
N THR A 645 5.75 8.91 -31.35
CA THR A 645 4.75 7.84 -31.45
C THR A 645 5.36 6.55 -32.02
N SER A 646 5.11 5.44 -31.33
CA SER A 646 5.52 4.09 -31.74
C SER A 646 4.99 3.75 -33.14
N LYS A 647 5.57 2.75 -33.79
CA LYS A 647 5.18 2.30 -35.13
C LYS A 647 4.64 0.88 -35.10
N GLY A 648 3.91 0.49 -36.14
CA GLY A 648 3.38 -0.88 -36.29
C GLY A 648 2.46 -1.29 -35.16
N GLU A 649 2.61 -2.54 -34.71
CA GLU A 649 1.83 -3.15 -33.65
C GLU A 649 1.97 -2.42 -32.30
N ASP A 650 3.16 -1.89 -31.99
CA ASP A 650 3.47 -1.21 -30.73
C ASP A 650 2.63 0.06 -30.47
N ARG A 651 1.96 0.59 -31.51
CA ARG A 651 0.98 1.70 -31.39
C ARG A 651 -0.25 1.32 -30.57
N TYR A 652 -0.61 0.05 -30.59
CA TYR A 652 -1.87 -0.46 -30.06
C TYR A 652 -1.66 -1.52 -28.98
N ARG A 653 -0.45 -1.58 -28.40
CA ARG A 653 -0.18 -2.41 -27.22
C ARG A 653 -1.01 -1.95 -26.03
N ARG A 654 -1.26 -2.91 -25.13
CA ARG A 654 -1.97 -2.69 -23.87
C ARG A 654 -1.33 -1.60 -23.04
N GLY A 655 -2.16 -0.83 -22.33
CA GLY A 655 -1.71 0.11 -21.32
C GLY A 655 -1.28 -0.64 -20.07
N LEU A 656 -0.08 -0.38 -19.58
CA LEU A 656 0.41 -0.93 -18.30
C LEU A 656 1.04 0.14 -17.42
N TYR A 657 1.58 1.20 -18.01
CA TYR A 657 1.89 2.51 -17.42
C TYR A 657 2.20 3.51 -18.55
#